data_AF-A0A1H2LKJ1-F1
#
_entry.id   AF-A0A1H2LKJ1-F1
#
_cell.length_a   1.000
_cell.length_b   1.000
_cell.length_c   1.000
_cell.angle_alpha   90.00
_cell.angle_beta   90.00
_cell.angle_gamma   90.00
#
_symmetry.space_group_name_H-M   'P 1'
#
loop_
_entity.id
_entity.type
_entity.pdbx_description
1 polymer ?
#
loop_
_entity_poly.entity_id
_entity_poly.type
_entity_poly.pdbx_seq_one_letter_code
_entity_poly.pdbx_strand_id
1 'polypeptide(L)'
;MTSWERHRRRRVAASLLAAGLAPVVAAGAWLVPASAAEGDESRAAARFLSGEVLGTDLDAVAELAGVQVENLGTPDPVTEANPLDLTVLDTLNVTVPGGVQLPLSDLIQLGAVNQWASAEDGGASHAATGAVADSGGIGTGVEAGFPGNATFDLTDVLGEALTDLIADLELELGAISSEAHLVPAGEAFEFTNDYEIAGGQLRLTVPLLADLLPQVQDAVATVDEVVNGLAGPEGTIAQTLSTVEGLLNLLSVAGVENPDITVSLETDLAGAVDELLATPLGEGTGVELNLAEGTLVVDLDTLLGGLNDQAPNTELLSPEVISQLAETIGSLLDSLVTDIVETVENALRAATLDVKIYAEVGGLLPGTLDLQLTGSLGDVLTGEASFVNNSTGVVVGLISALIAPVLDTLISTIGGVVEDLVFAEGGPLTTLGETVAGLVSSLADALTPVGDLLASILSIKLNVQPELVIEPMDAGVGQLRATDGPYSVAALEVTALPDAPVAVVTLAESTVGPNTAGDDGGETEVEGTEVEGTEVEGTEVDGTEVEGTEVEGTEVEGTEVDGTEVEGTEVEGTEVEGTEVDGTEVEGTEVEGTEVEGTEVEGTEVDGTEVEGTEVEGTEVEGTEVDGTEVEGTEVEGTEVEGTEVDGTEVEGTEVEGTEVEGTEVEGTEVDGTEVEGTEVEGTEVEGTEVEGTEVDGTEVEGTEVEGTEVEGTEVDGTEVEGTEVDGSETDGVEVNGVETAGGNDPDPAIETSGDDDKSHEVSAADDDDDEHLPDTGAGSNQLLVVGIGLMLSGGLAAFAVSRRRGVGQG
;
A
#
# COMPACT_ATOMS: atom_id res chain seq x y z
N MET A 1 16.08 -9.64 -46.15
CA MET A 1 16.85 -10.79 -46.70
C MET A 1 17.36 -11.58 -45.51
N THR A 2 16.58 -12.57 -45.05
CA THR A 2 16.86 -14.02 -45.20
C THR A 2 18.14 -14.45 -44.45
N SER A 3 18.19 -15.41 -43.54
CA SER A 3 17.29 -16.53 -43.19
C SER A 3 18.04 -17.30 -42.08
N TRP A 4 17.42 -17.56 -40.93
CA TRP A 4 16.97 -18.90 -40.53
C TRP A 4 18.05 -19.99 -40.37
N GLU A 5 18.23 -20.43 -39.12
CA GLU A 5 17.85 -21.76 -38.60
C GLU A 5 18.88 -22.87 -38.23
N ARG A 6 18.68 -23.32 -36.97
CA ARG A 6 18.49 -24.70 -36.43
C ARG A 6 19.69 -25.61 -36.14
N HIS A 7 19.79 -26.06 -34.88
CA HIS A 7 19.24 -27.34 -34.36
C HIS A 7 19.44 -27.43 -32.82
N ARG A 8 18.41 -27.33 -31.97
CA ARG A 8 17.51 -28.37 -31.39
C ARG A 8 18.14 -29.50 -30.54
N ARG A 9 17.80 -29.46 -29.24
CA ARG A 9 17.21 -30.50 -28.35
C ARG A 9 17.97 -31.81 -28.10
N ARG A 10 18.17 -32.12 -26.81
CA ARG A 10 17.88 -33.46 -26.24
C ARG A 10 17.22 -33.33 -24.86
N ARG A 11 16.15 -34.09 -24.68
CA ARG A 11 15.33 -34.27 -23.48
C ARG A 11 15.62 -35.64 -22.86
N VAL A 12 15.51 -35.69 -21.53
CA VAL A 12 14.99 -36.77 -20.66
C VAL A 12 15.86 -38.00 -20.37
N ALA A 13 16.14 -38.20 -19.07
CA ALA A 13 15.80 -39.43 -18.35
C ALA A 13 15.66 -39.15 -16.84
N ALA A 14 14.50 -39.48 -16.30
CA ALA A 14 14.14 -39.44 -14.89
C ALA A 14 14.75 -40.60 -14.09
N SER A 15 14.98 -40.37 -12.79
CA SER A 15 14.96 -41.44 -11.79
C SER A 15 14.71 -40.87 -10.39
N LEU A 16 13.54 -41.26 -9.86
CA LEU A 16 13.13 -41.22 -8.45
C LEU A 16 14.23 -41.70 -7.49
N LEU A 17 14.44 -40.98 -6.39
CA LEU A 17 14.78 -41.55 -5.08
C LEU A 17 14.48 -40.53 -3.97
N ALA A 18 13.52 -40.89 -3.11
CA ALA A 18 13.24 -40.22 -1.85
C ALA A 18 14.38 -40.45 -0.85
N ALA A 19 14.85 -39.38 -0.19
CA ALA A 19 15.38 -39.34 1.17
C ALA A 19 15.81 -37.89 1.47
N GLY A 20 15.31 -37.32 2.57
CA GLY A 20 15.73 -36.01 3.05
C GLY A 20 17.19 -35.99 3.50
N LEU A 21 17.74 -34.77 3.58
CA LEU A 21 18.78 -34.32 4.52
C LEU A 21 19.24 -32.89 4.15
N ALA A 22 19.13 -32.01 5.14
CA ALA A 22 19.94 -30.84 5.51
C ALA A 22 20.78 -30.08 4.44
N PRO A 23 20.77 -28.74 4.44
CA PRO A 23 21.77 -27.96 3.74
C PRO A 23 23.14 -28.11 4.43
N VAL A 24 24.16 -28.33 3.61
CA VAL A 24 25.56 -28.49 3.99
C VAL A 24 26.23 -27.12 3.96
N VAL A 25 26.73 -26.70 5.12
CA VAL A 25 27.66 -25.58 5.34
C VAL A 25 28.91 -25.74 4.46
N ALA A 26 29.26 -24.68 3.72
CA ALA A 26 30.58 -24.53 3.12
C ALA A 26 31.17 -23.17 3.57
N ALA A 27 32.04 -23.25 4.57
CA ALA A 27 32.82 -22.13 5.10
C ALA A 27 33.89 -21.66 4.09
N GLY A 28 34.02 -20.34 3.96
CA GLY A 28 35.07 -19.66 3.20
C GLY A 28 35.24 -18.19 3.65
N ALA A 29 36.04 -18.00 4.69
CA ALA A 29 36.69 -16.76 5.13
C ALA A 29 37.35 -15.95 3.97
N TRP A 30 37.42 -14.61 3.86
CA TRP A 30 37.05 -13.44 4.67
C TRP A 30 36.75 -12.27 3.71
N LEU A 31 35.75 -11.48 4.05
CA LEU A 31 35.58 -10.02 3.93
C LEU A 31 34.36 -9.81 4.84
N VAL A 32 34.51 -9.12 5.97
CA VAL A 32 33.40 -8.86 6.89
C VAL A 32 32.60 -7.71 6.28
N PRO A 33 31.36 -7.93 5.80
CA PRO A 33 30.40 -6.84 5.71
C PRO A 33 29.88 -6.57 7.13
N ALA A 34 29.57 -5.32 7.43
CA ALA A 34 28.77 -4.95 8.60
C ALA A 34 27.61 -5.95 8.74
N SER A 35 27.53 -6.57 9.91
CA SER A 35 26.50 -7.55 10.22
C SER A 35 25.22 -6.80 10.51
N ALA A 36 24.21 -6.95 9.65
CA ALA A 36 22.84 -6.71 10.09
C ALA A 36 22.55 -7.58 11.32
N ALA A 37 21.78 -7.04 12.26
CA ALA A 37 21.46 -7.65 13.54
C ALA A 37 20.86 -9.07 13.38
N GLU A 38 21.15 -9.94 14.35
CA GLU A 38 20.66 -11.33 14.36
C GLU A 38 19.15 -11.36 14.67
N GLY A 39 18.28 -11.11 13.68
CA GLY A 39 16.83 -11.05 13.92
C GLY A 39 15.93 -10.55 12.78
N ASP A 40 16.53 -9.94 11.76
CA ASP A 40 15.78 -9.39 10.63
C ASP A 40 15.31 -10.44 9.62
N GLU A 41 14.00 -10.49 9.38
CA GLU A 41 13.40 -11.32 8.34
C GLU A 41 12.47 -10.47 7.49
N SER A 42 12.58 -10.55 6.17
CA SER A 42 11.58 -9.98 5.28
C SER A 42 11.21 -10.95 4.16
N ARG A 43 9.93 -10.97 3.80
CA ARG A 43 9.37 -11.92 2.83
C ARG A 43 8.44 -11.22 1.86
N ALA A 44 8.57 -11.54 0.58
CA ALA A 44 7.64 -11.07 -0.44
C ALA A 44 7.39 -12.15 -1.50
N ALA A 45 6.17 -12.19 -2.02
CA ALA A 45 5.76 -13.09 -3.08
C ALA A 45 4.73 -12.43 -3.99
N ALA A 46 4.83 -12.68 -5.29
CA ALA A 46 3.86 -12.17 -6.26
C ALA A 46 3.46 -13.27 -7.23
N ARG A 47 2.16 -13.44 -7.44
CA ARG A 47 1.59 -14.46 -8.32
C ARG A 47 0.41 -13.91 -9.11
N PHE A 48 0.45 -14.00 -10.44
CA PHE A 48 -0.63 -13.45 -11.25
C PHE A 48 -1.87 -14.35 -11.34
N LEU A 49 -1.71 -15.67 -11.37
CA LEU A 49 -2.81 -16.61 -11.54
C LEU A 49 -2.66 -17.79 -10.55
N SER A 50 -3.63 -17.92 -9.65
CA SER A 50 -3.72 -18.97 -8.63
C SER A 50 -5.13 -19.55 -8.54
N GLY A 51 -5.27 -20.66 -7.81
CA GLY A 51 -6.57 -21.27 -7.48
C GLY A 51 -6.79 -22.66 -8.08
N GLU A 52 -8.06 -23.05 -8.25
CA GLU A 52 -8.46 -24.39 -8.65
C GLU A 52 -9.52 -24.34 -9.76
N VAL A 53 -9.37 -25.15 -10.81
CA VAL A 53 -10.37 -25.27 -11.89
C VAL A 53 -10.71 -26.74 -12.12
N LEU A 54 -11.99 -27.08 -11.95
CA LEU A 54 -12.57 -28.42 -12.11
C LEU A 54 -11.81 -29.52 -11.34
N GLY A 55 -11.32 -29.23 -10.12
CA GLY A 55 -10.54 -30.19 -9.34
C GLY A 55 -9.05 -30.24 -9.69
N THR A 56 -8.55 -29.29 -10.50
CA THR A 56 -7.13 -29.15 -10.78
C THR A 56 -6.58 -27.89 -10.14
N ASP A 57 -5.62 -28.08 -9.26
CA ASP A 57 -4.86 -27.03 -8.58
C ASP A 57 -3.90 -26.34 -9.58
N LEU A 58 -4.15 -25.06 -9.85
CA LEU A 58 -3.31 -24.21 -10.70
C LEU A 58 -2.00 -23.83 -10.00
N ASP A 59 -1.97 -23.88 -8.67
CA ASP A 59 -0.80 -23.53 -7.86
C ASP A 59 0.32 -24.56 -8.05
N ALA A 60 -0.06 -25.81 -8.31
CA ALA A 60 0.84 -26.90 -8.64
C ALA A 60 1.41 -26.88 -10.08
N VAL A 61 0.92 -25.99 -10.95
CA VAL A 61 1.42 -25.86 -12.34
C VAL A 61 2.68 -25.00 -12.33
N ALA A 62 3.84 -25.63 -12.58
CA ALA A 62 5.14 -24.96 -12.53
C ALA A 62 5.27 -23.76 -13.48
N GLU A 63 4.61 -23.82 -14.63
CA GLU A 63 4.58 -22.73 -15.60
C GLU A 63 3.77 -21.51 -15.12
N LEU A 64 2.88 -21.66 -14.13
CA LEU A 64 2.11 -20.57 -13.50
C LEU A 64 2.75 -20.08 -12.19
N ALA A 65 3.90 -20.64 -11.80
CA ALA A 65 4.56 -20.27 -10.56
C ALA A 65 4.93 -18.78 -10.55
N GLY A 66 4.63 -18.13 -9.42
CA GLY A 66 5.01 -16.74 -9.15
C GLY A 66 6.48 -16.59 -8.79
N VAL A 67 6.81 -15.45 -8.19
CA VAL A 67 8.12 -15.19 -7.55
C VAL A 67 7.98 -15.23 -6.04
N GLN A 68 9.04 -15.63 -5.35
CA GLN A 68 9.09 -15.61 -3.89
C GLN A 68 10.52 -15.31 -3.45
N VAL A 69 10.67 -14.27 -2.63
CA VAL A 69 11.95 -13.84 -2.06
C VAL A 69 11.86 -13.82 -0.54
N GLU A 70 13.00 -14.09 0.09
CA GLU A 70 13.21 -14.06 1.53
C GLU A 70 14.59 -13.46 1.77
N ASN A 71 14.65 -12.47 2.65
CA ASN A 71 15.89 -11.93 3.21
C ASN A 71 15.92 -12.24 4.71
N LEU A 72 17.05 -12.76 5.19
CA LEU A 72 17.27 -13.19 6.57
C LEU A 72 18.43 -12.37 7.13
N GLY A 73 18.30 -11.04 7.14
CA GLY A 73 19.34 -10.11 7.59
C GLY A 73 20.57 -10.03 6.70
N THR A 74 20.42 -10.14 5.37
CA THR A 74 21.55 -9.94 4.44
C THR A 74 21.54 -8.51 3.86
N PRO A 75 22.68 -7.78 3.86
CA PRO A 75 22.73 -6.36 3.48
C PRO A 75 22.28 -6.04 2.04
N ASP A 76 22.34 -7.03 1.14
CA ASP A 76 21.91 -6.84 -0.25
C ASP A 76 20.43 -7.27 -0.37
N PRO A 77 19.54 -6.41 -0.92
CA PRO A 77 18.13 -6.77 -1.10
C PRO A 77 17.98 -7.96 -2.04
N VAL A 78 17.15 -8.92 -1.65
CA VAL A 78 16.83 -10.10 -2.46
C VAL A 78 15.66 -9.76 -3.38
N THR A 79 15.92 -9.69 -4.68
CA THR A 79 14.91 -9.36 -5.70
C THR A 79 14.74 -10.48 -6.72
N GLU A 80 13.50 -10.77 -7.11
CA GLU A 80 13.17 -11.72 -8.18
C GLU A 80 12.11 -11.15 -9.12
N ALA A 81 12.25 -11.44 -10.42
CA ALA A 81 11.29 -11.08 -11.45
C ALA A 81 11.03 -12.27 -12.39
N ASN A 82 9.77 -12.63 -12.59
CA ASN A 82 9.38 -13.72 -13.49
C ASN A 82 8.28 -13.28 -14.47
N PRO A 83 8.62 -12.85 -15.69
CA PRO A 83 7.64 -12.57 -16.72
C PRO A 83 6.96 -13.86 -17.19
N LEU A 84 5.64 -13.94 -17.09
CA LEU A 84 4.88 -15.10 -17.54
C LEU A 84 4.73 -15.07 -19.08
N ASP A 85 5.43 -15.97 -19.78
CA ASP A 85 5.31 -16.12 -21.24
C ASP A 85 4.01 -16.85 -21.61
N LEU A 86 3.04 -16.09 -22.10
CA LEU A 86 1.69 -16.57 -22.39
C LEU A 86 1.59 -17.57 -23.55
N THR A 87 2.63 -17.70 -24.38
CA THR A 87 2.66 -18.77 -25.39
C THR A 87 2.68 -20.16 -24.75
N VAL A 88 2.95 -20.22 -23.44
CA VAL A 88 2.90 -21.43 -22.63
C VAL A 88 1.46 -21.81 -22.30
N LEU A 89 0.52 -20.86 -22.08
CA LEU A 89 -0.91 -21.15 -21.82
C LEU A 89 -1.56 -21.90 -23.00
N ASP A 90 -1.26 -21.52 -24.24
CA ASP A 90 -1.69 -22.23 -25.47
C ASP A 90 -1.23 -23.69 -25.52
N THR A 91 -0.20 -24.04 -24.74
CA THR A 91 0.38 -25.39 -24.68
C THR A 91 0.06 -26.14 -23.39
N LEU A 92 -0.49 -25.44 -22.39
CA LEU A 92 -0.87 -25.99 -21.10
C LEU A 92 -2.25 -26.64 -21.20
N ASN A 93 -2.21 -27.94 -21.46
CA ASN A 93 -3.36 -28.82 -21.38
C ASN A 93 -3.42 -29.42 -19.98
N VAL A 94 -4.19 -28.76 -19.10
CA VAL A 94 -4.38 -29.21 -17.73
C VAL A 94 -5.27 -30.45 -17.76
N THR A 95 -4.82 -31.53 -17.12
CA THR A 95 -5.56 -32.80 -17.11
C THR A 95 -6.47 -32.86 -15.91
N VAL A 96 -7.76 -32.89 -16.19
CA VAL A 96 -8.80 -32.80 -15.17
C VAL A 96 -9.25 -34.19 -14.75
N PRO A 97 -9.60 -34.43 -13.47
CA PRO A 97 -10.20 -35.69 -13.03
C PRO A 97 -11.42 -36.08 -13.90
N GLY A 98 -11.29 -37.16 -14.68
CA GLY A 98 -12.32 -37.57 -15.66
C GLY A 98 -11.79 -37.72 -17.09
N GLY A 99 -10.55 -37.29 -17.35
CA GLY A 99 -9.88 -37.47 -18.65
C GLY A 99 -10.24 -36.41 -19.70
N VAL A 100 -10.91 -35.34 -19.29
CA VAL A 100 -11.10 -34.12 -20.08
C VAL A 100 -9.83 -33.28 -19.96
N GLN A 101 -9.45 -32.67 -21.08
CA GLN A 101 -8.27 -31.84 -21.19
C GLN A 101 -8.78 -30.40 -21.25
N LEU A 102 -8.39 -29.56 -20.29
CA LEU A 102 -8.73 -28.14 -20.26
C LEU A 102 -7.58 -27.36 -20.90
N PRO A 103 -7.73 -26.89 -22.14
CA PRO A 103 -6.83 -25.89 -22.70
C PRO A 103 -7.08 -24.56 -21.98
N LEU A 104 -6.12 -24.09 -21.19
CA LEU A 104 -6.28 -22.84 -20.44
C LEU A 104 -6.45 -21.63 -21.35
N SER A 105 -5.97 -21.68 -22.60
CA SER A 105 -6.16 -20.63 -23.61
C SER A 105 -7.61 -20.44 -24.06
N ASP A 106 -8.43 -21.50 -23.97
CA ASP A 106 -9.85 -21.44 -24.34
C ASP A 106 -10.67 -20.91 -23.16
N LEU A 107 -10.16 -21.08 -21.92
CA LEU A 107 -10.79 -20.59 -20.70
C LEU A 107 -10.39 -19.15 -20.38
N ILE A 108 -9.10 -18.81 -20.50
CA ILE A 108 -8.54 -17.50 -20.14
C ILE A 108 -7.56 -17.05 -21.23
N GLN A 109 -7.82 -15.88 -21.80
CA GLN A 109 -6.83 -15.13 -22.58
C GLN A 109 -6.29 -14.01 -21.71
N LEU A 110 -4.98 -13.77 -21.69
CA LEU A 110 -4.34 -12.74 -20.85
C LEU A 110 -3.40 -11.87 -21.70
N GLY A 111 -3.10 -10.68 -21.19
CA GLY A 111 -2.02 -9.82 -21.65
C GLY A 111 -0.64 -10.22 -21.13
N ALA A 112 0.47 -9.65 -21.65
CA ALA A 112 1.81 -9.93 -21.10
C ALA A 112 1.83 -9.64 -19.59
N VAL A 113 2.40 -10.52 -18.76
CA VAL A 113 2.35 -10.39 -17.30
C VAL A 113 3.75 -10.36 -16.70
N ASN A 114 3.98 -9.45 -15.76
CA ASN A 114 5.17 -9.42 -14.91
C ASN A 114 4.77 -9.74 -13.47
N GLN A 115 5.68 -10.42 -12.77
CA GLN A 115 5.61 -10.72 -11.35
C GLN A 115 6.94 -10.32 -10.75
N TRP A 116 6.93 -9.54 -9.68
CA TRP A 116 8.11 -8.96 -9.04
C TRP A 116 7.97 -8.98 -7.51
N ALA A 117 9.08 -9.24 -6.82
CA ALA A 117 9.14 -9.16 -5.36
C ALA A 117 10.55 -8.75 -4.88
N SER A 118 10.60 -8.04 -3.76
CA SER A 118 11.80 -7.57 -3.06
C SER A 118 11.68 -7.79 -1.55
N ALA A 119 12.79 -8.20 -0.92
CA ALA A 119 12.94 -8.37 0.52
C ALA A 119 14.27 -7.73 0.96
N GLU A 120 14.21 -6.79 1.89
CA GLU A 120 15.33 -5.96 2.37
C GLU A 120 15.79 -6.42 3.77
N ASP A 121 16.96 -5.99 4.20
CA ASP A 121 17.55 -6.31 5.50
C ASP A 121 16.78 -5.68 6.66
N GLY A 122 16.39 -4.40 6.62
CA GLY A 122 15.64 -3.76 7.71
C GLY A 122 14.15 -4.16 7.82
N GLY A 123 13.78 -5.41 7.55
CA GLY A 123 12.38 -5.87 7.64
C GLY A 123 11.42 -5.29 6.57
N ALA A 124 11.89 -4.51 5.60
CA ALA A 124 11.04 -3.98 4.52
C ALA A 124 10.82 -5.02 3.40
N SER A 125 9.61 -5.07 2.85
CA SER A 125 9.28 -5.99 1.75
C SER A 125 8.25 -5.41 0.79
N HIS A 126 8.35 -5.81 -0.48
CA HIS A 126 7.48 -5.35 -1.55
C HIS A 126 7.14 -6.48 -2.52
N ALA A 127 5.87 -6.61 -2.90
CA ALA A 127 5.43 -7.49 -3.97
C ALA A 127 4.53 -6.75 -4.97
N ALA A 128 4.70 -7.03 -6.26
CA ALA A 128 3.85 -6.51 -7.32
C ALA A 128 3.64 -7.53 -8.44
N THR A 129 2.42 -7.60 -8.97
CA THR A 129 2.12 -8.41 -10.15
C THR A 129 1.06 -7.74 -11.01
N GLY A 130 1.17 -7.89 -12.32
CA GLY A 130 0.16 -7.34 -13.22
C GLY A 130 0.44 -7.52 -14.69
N ALA A 131 -0.57 -7.17 -15.48
CA ALA A 131 -0.44 -7.10 -16.93
C ALA A 131 0.40 -5.87 -17.33
N VAL A 132 1.42 -6.10 -18.16
CA VAL A 132 2.41 -5.13 -18.62
C VAL A 132 1.91 -4.47 -19.90
N ALA A 133 1.90 -3.14 -19.94
CA ALA A 133 1.68 -2.40 -21.18
C ALA A 133 2.75 -2.75 -22.23
N ASP A 134 2.47 -2.56 -23.53
CA ASP A 134 3.44 -2.80 -24.62
C ASP A 134 4.77 -2.04 -24.47
N SER A 135 4.81 -1.02 -23.58
CA SER A 135 5.98 -0.22 -23.23
C SER A 135 6.83 -0.80 -22.08
N GLY A 136 6.43 -1.91 -21.46
CA GLY A 136 7.15 -2.51 -20.33
C GLY A 136 6.83 -1.91 -18.96
N GLY A 137 5.83 -1.03 -18.86
CA GLY A 137 5.36 -0.47 -17.58
C GLY A 137 4.37 -1.39 -16.88
N ILE A 138 4.48 -1.49 -15.56
CA ILE A 138 3.51 -2.14 -14.67
C ILE A 138 2.64 -1.00 -14.12
N GLY A 139 1.33 -0.99 -14.41
CA GLY A 139 0.37 -0.02 -13.89
C GLY A 139 -0.55 0.66 -14.93
N THR A 140 -1.68 1.16 -14.43
CA THR A 140 -2.76 1.93 -15.05
C THR A 140 -2.37 3.10 -15.97
N GLY A 141 -1.36 3.85 -15.54
CA GLY A 141 -1.09 5.22 -16.00
C GLY A 141 -0.13 5.37 -17.19
N VAL A 142 0.30 4.28 -17.83
CA VAL A 142 1.18 4.36 -19.01
C VAL A 142 0.38 4.60 -20.28
N GLU A 143 0.63 5.73 -20.97
CA GLU A 143 -0.03 6.17 -22.22
C GLU A 143 0.16 5.24 -23.46
N ALA A 144 0.61 4.00 -23.28
CA ALA A 144 0.88 3.05 -24.36
C ALA A 144 -0.08 1.86 -24.30
N GLY A 145 -0.62 1.48 -25.47
CA GLY A 145 -1.62 0.44 -25.65
C GLY A 145 -1.48 -0.73 -24.67
N PHE A 146 -2.51 -0.90 -23.85
CA PHE A 146 -2.65 -2.03 -22.95
C PHE A 146 -2.63 -3.33 -23.76
N PRO A 147 -2.08 -4.42 -23.20
CA PRO A 147 -2.32 -5.72 -23.80
C PRO A 147 -3.84 -5.99 -23.85
N GLY A 148 -4.27 -6.85 -24.77
CA GLY A 148 -5.70 -7.12 -24.98
C GLY A 148 -6.42 -7.54 -23.70
N ASN A 149 -7.72 -7.28 -23.64
CA ASN A 149 -8.58 -7.64 -22.52
C ASN A 149 -8.45 -9.13 -22.20
N ALA A 150 -8.48 -9.44 -20.92
CA ALA A 150 -8.55 -10.80 -20.44
C ALA A 150 -9.97 -11.34 -20.57
N THR A 151 -10.17 -12.43 -21.29
CA THR A 151 -11.50 -13.02 -21.51
C THR A 151 -11.59 -14.37 -20.84
N PHE A 152 -12.65 -14.55 -20.04
CA PHE A 152 -12.98 -15.76 -19.30
C PHE A 152 -14.27 -16.36 -19.86
N ASP A 153 -14.17 -17.44 -20.63
CA ASP A 153 -15.34 -18.18 -21.10
C ASP A 153 -15.79 -19.17 -20.02
N LEU A 154 -16.84 -18.79 -19.29
CA LEU A 154 -17.34 -19.57 -18.16
C LEU A 154 -18.34 -20.65 -18.60
N THR A 155 -18.71 -20.67 -19.87
CA THR A 155 -19.77 -21.53 -20.42
C THR A 155 -19.47 -23.01 -20.17
N ASP A 156 -18.26 -23.44 -20.50
CA ASP A 156 -17.83 -24.83 -20.33
C ASP A 156 -17.63 -25.22 -18.85
N VAL A 157 -17.27 -24.25 -17.99
CA VAL A 157 -17.09 -24.47 -16.54
C VAL A 157 -18.44 -24.63 -15.84
N LEU A 158 -19.42 -23.80 -16.22
CA LEU A 158 -20.75 -23.77 -15.62
C LEU A 158 -21.63 -24.92 -16.13
N GLY A 159 -21.49 -25.31 -17.39
CA GLY A 159 -22.15 -26.48 -17.97
C GLY A 159 -23.65 -26.51 -17.72
N GLU A 160 -24.14 -27.54 -17.00
CA GLU A 160 -25.57 -27.72 -16.73
C GLU A 160 -26.18 -26.69 -15.75
N ALA A 161 -25.37 -25.82 -15.14
CA ALA A 161 -25.87 -24.73 -14.30
C ALA A 161 -26.46 -23.58 -15.13
N LEU A 162 -26.02 -23.43 -16.38
CA LEU A 162 -26.67 -22.57 -17.36
C LEU A 162 -28.05 -23.13 -17.71
N THR A 163 -29.02 -22.23 -17.89
CA THR A 163 -30.41 -22.60 -18.18
C THR A 163 -30.82 -22.10 -19.56
N ASP A 164 -32.03 -22.40 -20.02
CA ASP A 164 -32.56 -21.83 -21.28
C ASP A 164 -32.59 -20.28 -21.29
N LEU A 165 -32.41 -19.64 -20.12
CA LEU A 165 -32.35 -18.19 -19.97
C LEU A 165 -30.98 -17.59 -20.33
N ILE A 166 -29.88 -18.25 -19.97
CA ILE A 166 -28.51 -17.82 -20.25
C ILE A 166 -27.82 -18.97 -20.96
N ALA A 167 -27.61 -18.83 -22.28
CA ALA A 167 -27.00 -19.87 -23.09
C ALA A 167 -25.47 -19.90 -22.94
N ASP A 168 -24.85 -18.71 -22.87
CA ASP A 168 -23.40 -18.53 -22.79
C ASP A 168 -23.10 -17.37 -21.81
N LEU A 169 -21.97 -17.47 -21.10
CA LEU A 169 -21.51 -16.47 -20.13
C LEU A 169 -20.01 -16.24 -20.26
N GLU A 170 -19.63 -15.00 -20.54
CA GLU A 170 -18.24 -14.58 -20.69
C GLU A 170 -17.96 -13.36 -19.80
N LEU A 171 -16.82 -13.38 -19.10
CA LEU A 171 -16.31 -12.25 -18.33
C LEU A 171 -15.08 -11.69 -19.03
N GLU A 172 -15.14 -10.43 -19.44
CA GLU A 172 -14.04 -9.71 -20.07
C GLU A 172 -13.51 -8.67 -19.09
N LEU A 173 -12.20 -8.64 -18.85
CA LEU A 173 -11.52 -7.74 -17.92
C LEU A 173 -10.41 -6.99 -18.64
N GLY A 174 -10.16 -5.75 -18.25
CA GLY A 174 -9.03 -4.95 -18.74
C GLY A 174 -7.69 -5.41 -18.16
N ALA A 175 -6.70 -4.52 -18.17
CA ALA A 175 -5.46 -4.74 -17.42
C ALA A 175 -5.75 -4.85 -15.92
N ILE A 176 -5.06 -5.77 -15.26
CA ILE A 176 -5.20 -6.07 -13.82
C ILE A 176 -3.82 -6.03 -13.18
N SER A 177 -3.70 -5.38 -12.02
CA SER A 177 -2.49 -5.38 -11.20
C SER A 177 -2.79 -5.27 -9.71
N SER A 178 -1.83 -5.69 -8.89
CA SER A 178 -1.79 -5.42 -7.46
C SER A 178 -0.38 -5.15 -6.99
N GLU A 179 -0.29 -4.47 -5.84
CA GLU A 179 0.95 -4.10 -5.18
C GLU A 179 0.77 -4.13 -3.66
N ALA A 180 1.77 -4.63 -2.96
CA ALA A 180 1.78 -4.74 -1.51
C ALA A 180 3.15 -4.32 -0.98
N HIS A 181 3.15 -3.48 0.06
CA HIS A 181 4.34 -3.03 0.77
C HIS A 181 4.14 -3.24 2.27
N LEU A 182 5.21 -3.65 2.93
CA LEU A 182 5.29 -3.71 4.37
C LEU A 182 6.63 -3.09 4.76
N VAL A 183 6.58 -1.95 5.45
CA VAL A 183 7.76 -1.18 5.84
C VAL A 183 7.74 -0.93 7.35
N PRO A 184 8.89 -0.92 8.03
CA PRO A 184 8.97 -0.45 9.42
C PRO A 184 8.57 1.04 9.51
N ALA A 185 7.81 1.41 10.53
CA ALA A 185 7.36 2.77 10.79
C ALA A 185 7.18 3.00 12.30
N GLY A 186 8.21 3.55 12.96
CA GLY A 186 8.29 3.60 14.43
C GLY A 186 8.25 2.19 15.02
N GLU A 187 7.58 2.00 16.16
CA GLU A 187 7.47 0.70 16.86
C GLU A 187 6.65 -0.39 16.11
N ALA A 188 6.11 -0.10 14.92
CA ALA A 188 5.22 -1.00 14.19
C ALA A 188 5.60 -1.13 12.71
N PHE A 189 4.92 -2.03 12.00
CA PHE A 189 4.97 -2.08 10.54
C PHE A 189 3.78 -1.34 9.93
N GLU A 190 4.04 -0.55 8.90
CA GLU A 190 3.02 0.03 8.05
C GLU A 190 2.80 -0.88 6.83
N PHE A 191 1.59 -1.46 6.73
CA PHE A 191 1.14 -2.18 5.55
C PHE A 191 0.40 -1.25 4.61
N THR A 192 0.89 -1.09 3.38
CA THR A 192 0.17 -0.40 2.30
C THR A 192 -0.05 -1.34 1.13
N ASN A 193 -1.19 -1.20 0.47
CA ASN A 193 -1.57 -2.04 -0.65
C ASN A 193 -2.39 -1.25 -1.66
N ASP A 194 -2.30 -1.65 -2.92
CA ASP A 194 -3.08 -1.11 -4.01
C ASP A 194 -3.46 -2.22 -5.00
N TYR A 195 -4.54 -2.01 -5.73
CA TYR A 195 -4.96 -2.85 -6.85
C TYR A 195 -5.63 -2.02 -7.92
N GLU A 196 -5.49 -2.44 -9.17
CA GLU A 196 -6.04 -1.72 -10.30
C GLU A 196 -6.65 -2.67 -11.33
N ILE A 197 -7.85 -2.33 -11.79
CA ILE A 197 -8.61 -3.01 -12.85
C ILE A 197 -9.08 -1.96 -13.84
N ALA A 198 -8.58 -2.01 -15.07
CA ALA A 198 -8.84 -0.99 -16.09
C ALA A 198 -10.29 -0.99 -16.63
N GLY A 199 -11.03 -2.09 -16.43
CA GLY A 199 -12.43 -2.23 -16.86
C GLY A 199 -12.91 -3.66 -16.78
N GLY A 200 -14.22 -3.87 -16.86
CA GLY A 200 -14.81 -5.20 -16.80
C GLY A 200 -16.20 -5.25 -17.42
N GLN A 201 -16.49 -6.29 -18.21
CA GLN A 201 -17.77 -6.52 -18.84
C GLN A 201 -18.21 -7.97 -18.65
N LEU A 202 -19.47 -8.17 -18.31
CA LEU A 202 -20.12 -9.47 -18.33
C LEU A 202 -20.98 -9.57 -19.60
N ARG A 203 -20.67 -10.52 -20.47
CA ARG A 203 -21.39 -10.77 -21.72
C ARG A 203 -22.21 -12.04 -21.59
N LEU A 204 -23.53 -11.89 -21.75
CA LEU A 204 -24.49 -12.98 -21.68
C LEU A 204 -25.15 -13.18 -23.04
N THR A 205 -25.32 -14.43 -23.45
CA THR A 205 -26.25 -14.77 -24.54
C THR A 205 -27.59 -15.17 -23.93
N VAL A 206 -28.62 -14.37 -24.22
CA VAL A 206 -30.00 -14.51 -23.72
C VAL A 206 -30.93 -14.71 -24.92
N PRO A 207 -31.22 -15.96 -25.33
CA PRO A 207 -31.95 -16.25 -26.56
C PRO A 207 -33.32 -15.57 -26.67
N LEU A 208 -34.00 -15.33 -25.54
CA LEU A 208 -35.30 -14.66 -25.49
C LEU A 208 -35.27 -13.21 -26.02
N LEU A 209 -34.12 -12.53 -25.98
CA LEU A 209 -33.97 -11.19 -26.55
C LEU A 209 -34.10 -11.24 -28.09
N ALA A 210 -33.51 -12.25 -28.73
CA ALA A 210 -33.57 -12.44 -30.18
C ALA A 210 -34.99 -12.80 -30.69
N ASP A 211 -35.82 -13.40 -29.82
CA ASP A 211 -37.20 -13.74 -30.15
C ASP A 211 -38.12 -12.51 -30.25
N LEU A 212 -37.73 -11.35 -29.71
CA LEU A 212 -38.56 -10.14 -29.73
C LEU A 212 -38.61 -9.51 -31.12
N LEU A 213 -37.49 -9.48 -31.85
CA LEU A 213 -37.36 -8.88 -33.18
C LEU A 213 -38.45 -9.36 -34.17
N PRO A 214 -38.61 -10.68 -34.43
CA PRO A 214 -39.63 -11.15 -35.37
C PRO A 214 -41.06 -10.86 -34.89
N GLN A 215 -41.30 -10.80 -33.57
CA GLN A 215 -42.63 -10.51 -33.02
C GLN A 215 -43.02 -9.03 -33.19
N VAL A 216 -42.05 -8.11 -33.05
CA VAL A 216 -42.26 -6.69 -33.36
C VAL A 216 -42.47 -6.49 -34.86
N GLN A 217 -41.70 -7.16 -35.72
CA GLN A 217 -41.90 -7.11 -37.17
C GLN A 217 -43.30 -7.57 -37.58
N ASP A 218 -43.80 -8.66 -37.01
CA ASP A 218 -45.17 -9.13 -37.24
C ASP A 218 -46.22 -8.09 -36.80
N ALA A 219 -45.98 -7.39 -35.68
CA ALA A 219 -46.86 -6.31 -35.23
C ALA A 219 -46.86 -5.11 -36.19
N VAL A 220 -45.68 -4.68 -36.66
CA VAL A 220 -45.53 -3.57 -37.64
C VAL A 220 -46.16 -3.92 -38.97
N ALA A 221 -46.08 -5.19 -39.41
CA ALA A 221 -46.73 -5.65 -40.64
C ALA A 221 -48.25 -5.43 -40.62
N THR A 222 -48.91 -5.48 -39.45
CA THR A 222 -50.35 -5.17 -39.34
C THR A 222 -50.67 -3.70 -39.64
N VAL A 223 -49.77 -2.78 -39.32
CA VAL A 223 -49.90 -1.35 -39.67
C VAL A 223 -49.70 -1.18 -41.17
N ASP A 224 -48.70 -1.86 -41.74
CA ASP A 224 -48.42 -1.83 -43.18
C ASP A 224 -49.62 -2.33 -43.99
N GLU A 225 -50.32 -3.38 -43.55
CA GLU A 225 -51.55 -3.86 -44.19
C GLU A 225 -52.65 -2.78 -44.25
N VAL A 226 -52.85 -2.02 -43.16
CA VAL A 226 -53.84 -0.93 -43.12
C VAL A 226 -53.46 0.20 -44.07
N VAL A 227 -52.18 0.56 -44.08
CA VAL A 227 -51.63 1.66 -44.88
C VAL A 227 -51.66 1.32 -46.37
N ASN A 228 -51.31 0.09 -46.75
CA ASN A 228 -51.48 -0.42 -48.11
C ASN A 228 -52.94 -0.39 -48.58
N GLY A 229 -53.90 -0.54 -47.66
CA GLY A 229 -55.34 -0.40 -47.94
C GLY A 229 -55.80 1.03 -48.29
N LEU A 230 -54.97 2.05 -48.08
CA LEU A 230 -55.27 3.43 -48.47
C LEU A 230 -55.07 3.68 -49.97
N ALA A 231 -54.11 2.97 -50.58
CA ALA A 231 -53.67 3.15 -51.95
C ALA A 231 -54.23 2.11 -52.92
N GLY A 232 -53.95 2.29 -54.21
CA GLY A 232 -54.45 1.43 -55.29
C GLY A 232 -55.86 1.81 -55.79
N PRO A 233 -56.35 1.13 -56.84
CA PRO A 233 -57.62 1.46 -57.50
C PRO A 233 -58.85 1.18 -56.63
N GLU A 234 -58.74 0.25 -55.69
CA GLU A 234 -59.78 -0.03 -54.67
C GLU A 234 -59.42 0.57 -53.30
N GLY A 235 -58.36 1.37 -53.21
CA GLY A 235 -57.92 2.00 -51.98
C GLY A 235 -58.91 3.03 -51.45
N THR A 236 -58.95 3.21 -50.13
CA THR A 236 -59.93 4.09 -49.48
C THR A 236 -59.82 5.55 -49.93
N ILE A 237 -58.61 6.02 -50.24
CA ILE A 237 -58.39 7.38 -50.76
C ILE A 237 -59.05 7.54 -52.14
N ALA A 238 -58.81 6.62 -53.07
CA ALA A 238 -59.39 6.67 -54.41
C ALA A 238 -60.93 6.59 -54.37
N GLN A 239 -61.48 5.70 -53.54
CA GLN A 239 -62.92 5.57 -53.34
C GLN A 239 -63.53 6.86 -52.78
N THR A 240 -62.91 7.47 -51.77
CA THR A 240 -63.41 8.69 -51.14
C THR A 240 -63.37 9.87 -52.12
N LEU A 241 -62.25 10.06 -52.82
CA LEU A 241 -62.10 11.11 -53.82
C LEU A 241 -63.16 11.04 -54.92
N SER A 242 -63.56 9.83 -55.34
CA SER A 242 -64.61 9.63 -56.37
C SER A 242 -65.99 10.17 -55.97
N THR A 243 -66.22 10.43 -54.68
CA THR A 243 -67.49 10.92 -54.13
C THR A 243 -67.48 12.41 -53.77
N VAL A 244 -66.33 13.09 -53.87
CA VAL A 244 -66.18 14.50 -53.49
C VAL A 244 -67.02 15.39 -54.40
N GLU A 245 -68.06 16.04 -53.85
CA GLU A 245 -69.01 16.85 -54.62
C GLU A 245 -68.32 17.98 -55.41
N GLY A 246 -67.31 18.63 -54.82
CA GLY A 246 -66.49 19.64 -55.50
C GLY A 246 -65.79 19.12 -56.75
N LEU A 247 -65.25 17.90 -56.68
CA LEU A 247 -64.61 17.23 -57.81
C LEU A 247 -65.65 16.79 -58.85
N LEU A 248 -66.78 16.20 -58.44
CA LEU A 248 -67.85 15.82 -59.36
C LEU A 248 -68.44 17.02 -60.11
N ASN A 249 -68.61 18.15 -59.43
CA ASN A 249 -69.03 19.40 -60.05
C ASN A 249 -67.99 19.90 -61.06
N LEU A 250 -66.70 19.88 -60.71
CA LEU A 250 -65.59 20.24 -61.61
C LEU A 250 -65.57 19.37 -62.87
N LEU A 251 -65.72 18.05 -62.70
CA LEU A 251 -65.76 17.07 -63.78
C LEU A 251 -66.98 17.26 -64.69
N SER A 252 -68.15 17.56 -64.11
CA SER A 252 -69.37 17.84 -64.87
C SER A 252 -69.24 19.08 -65.77
N VAL A 253 -68.55 20.13 -65.31
CA VAL A 253 -68.24 21.34 -66.11
C VAL A 253 -67.27 21.00 -67.25
N ALA A 254 -66.36 20.06 -67.02
CA ALA A 254 -65.44 19.54 -68.02
C ALA A 254 -66.07 18.47 -68.93
N GLY A 255 -67.31 18.03 -68.70
CA GLY A 255 -67.97 16.97 -69.49
C GLY A 255 -67.38 15.57 -69.27
N VAL A 256 -66.79 15.32 -68.11
CA VAL A 256 -66.21 14.03 -67.70
C VAL A 256 -67.15 13.34 -66.73
N GLU A 257 -67.50 12.08 -67.01
CA GLU A 257 -68.34 11.26 -66.11
C GLU A 257 -67.50 10.35 -65.19
N ASN A 258 -66.35 9.87 -65.66
CA ASN A 258 -65.49 8.92 -64.93
C ASN A 258 -64.02 9.31 -65.10
N PRO A 259 -63.40 10.02 -64.13
CA PRO A 259 -61.96 10.22 -64.11
C PRO A 259 -61.24 8.92 -63.72
N ASP A 260 -60.01 8.76 -64.21
CA ASP A 260 -59.05 7.77 -63.71
C ASP A 260 -58.36 8.36 -62.48
N ILE A 261 -58.60 7.77 -61.31
CA ILE A 261 -57.99 8.15 -60.03
C ILE A 261 -56.99 7.06 -59.66
N THR A 262 -55.71 7.39 -59.73
CA THR A 262 -54.63 6.51 -59.29
C THR A 262 -54.06 7.06 -57.98
N VAL A 263 -53.91 6.19 -56.99
CA VAL A 263 -53.24 6.50 -55.72
C VAL A 263 -52.14 5.46 -55.51
N SER A 264 -50.92 5.91 -55.30
CA SER A 264 -49.80 5.09 -54.85
C SER A 264 -49.22 5.66 -53.57
N LEU A 265 -48.80 4.78 -52.68
CA LEU A 265 -48.18 5.11 -51.41
C LEU A 265 -46.92 4.25 -51.29
N GLU A 266 -45.80 4.89 -51.01
CA GLU A 266 -44.51 4.23 -50.81
C GLU A 266 -44.08 4.39 -49.35
N THR A 267 -43.98 3.27 -48.64
CA THR A 267 -43.59 3.14 -47.22
C THR A 267 -42.54 2.05 -47.06
N ASP A 268 -41.67 2.20 -46.05
CA ASP A 268 -40.76 1.15 -45.60
C ASP A 268 -40.75 1.09 -44.07
N LEU A 269 -41.87 0.65 -43.49
CA LEU A 269 -42.03 0.58 -42.03
C LEU A 269 -41.13 -0.49 -41.42
N ALA A 270 -41.00 -1.64 -42.10
CA ALA A 270 -40.16 -2.74 -41.66
C ALA A 270 -38.68 -2.34 -41.63
N GLY A 271 -38.17 -1.71 -42.70
CA GLY A 271 -36.79 -1.24 -42.75
C GLY A 271 -36.46 -0.20 -41.67
N ALA A 272 -37.39 0.72 -41.38
CA ALA A 272 -37.21 1.71 -40.33
C ALA A 272 -37.11 1.08 -38.93
N VAL A 273 -37.93 0.07 -38.64
CA VAL A 273 -37.89 -0.64 -37.35
C VAL A 273 -36.69 -1.59 -37.28
N ASP A 274 -36.29 -2.22 -38.38
CA ASP A 274 -35.08 -3.05 -38.42
C ASP A 274 -33.83 -2.23 -38.11
N GLU A 275 -33.72 -1.00 -38.63
CA GLU A 275 -32.61 -0.10 -38.33
C GLU A 275 -32.58 0.29 -36.83
N LEU A 276 -33.74 0.54 -36.24
CA LEU A 276 -33.86 0.80 -34.80
C LEU A 276 -33.42 -0.42 -33.97
N LEU A 277 -33.96 -1.60 -34.26
CA LEU A 277 -33.73 -2.81 -33.47
C LEU A 277 -32.36 -3.47 -33.69
N ALA A 278 -31.67 -3.11 -34.78
CA ALA A 278 -30.28 -3.51 -35.01
C ALA A 278 -29.29 -2.73 -34.14
N THR A 279 -29.73 -1.61 -33.55
CA THR A 279 -28.90 -0.80 -32.65
C THR A 279 -29.04 -1.31 -31.23
N PRO A 280 -27.94 -1.57 -30.50
CA PRO A 280 -28.02 -1.95 -29.10
C PRO A 280 -28.71 -0.86 -28.25
N LEU A 281 -29.54 -1.30 -27.30
CA LEU A 281 -30.24 -0.40 -26.38
C LEU A 281 -29.40 -0.18 -25.13
N GLY A 282 -29.36 1.05 -24.63
CA GLY A 282 -28.73 1.36 -23.34
C GLY A 282 -27.25 1.74 -23.40
N GLU A 283 -26.75 2.18 -24.56
CA GLU A 283 -25.39 2.74 -24.68
C GLU A 283 -25.14 3.79 -23.58
N GLY A 284 -24.07 3.59 -22.79
CA GLY A 284 -23.67 4.46 -21.69
C GLY A 284 -24.50 4.36 -20.39
N THR A 285 -25.45 3.42 -20.30
CA THR A 285 -26.22 3.14 -19.06
C THR A 285 -25.59 2.08 -18.16
N GLY A 286 -24.50 1.47 -18.61
CA GLY A 286 -23.85 0.33 -17.97
C GLY A 286 -24.49 -1.02 -18.32
N VAL A 287 -25.62 -1.01 -19.02
CA VAL A 287 -26.32 -2.21 -19.49
C VAL A 287 -26.67 -2.02 -20.95
N GLU A 288 -26.24 -2.94 -21.80
CA GLU A 288 -26.48 -2.92 -23.24
C GLU A 288 -27.25 -4.17 -23.67
N LEU A 289 -28.39 -3.97 -24.32
CA LEU A 289 -29.23 -5.04 -24.86
C LEU A 289 -29.16 -5.05 -26.38
N ASN A 290 -28.62 -6.12 -26.96
CA ASN A 290 -28.66 -6.33 -28.40
C ASN A 290 -29.75 -7.33 -28.75
N LEU A 291 -30.86 -6.83 -29.28
CA LEU A 291 -32.02 -7.65 -29.66
C LEU A 291 -31.77 -8.46 -30.93
N ALA A 292 -30.85 -8.06 -31.80
CA ALA A 292 -30.55 -8.79 -33.03
C ALA A 292 -29.64 -10.01 -32.76
N GLU A 293 -28.67 -9.85 -31.86
CA GLU A 293 -27.73 -10.91 -31.48
C GLU A 293 -28.22 -11.74 -30.30
N GLY A 294 -29.20 -11.22 -29.55
CA GLY A 294 -29.72 -11.87 -28.35
C GLY A 294 -28.73 -11.80 -27.19
N THR A 295 -28.00 -10.69 -27.05
CA THR A 295 -26.97 -10.54 -26.02
C THR A 295 -27.29 -9.43 -25.04
N LEU A 296 -26.90 -9.65 -23.79
CA LEU A 296 -26.92 -8.67 -22.71
C LEU A 296 -25.46 -8.44 -22.27
N VAL A 297 -24.98 -7.21 -22.37
CA VAL A 297 -23.65 -6.82 -21.89
C VAL A 297 -23.84 -5.93 -20.66
N VAL A 298 -23.16 -6.27 -19.58
CA VAL A 298 -23.16 -5.51 -18.33
C VAL A 298 -21.76 -4.95 -18.13
N ASP A 299 -21.62 -3.64 -18.18
CA ASP A 299 -20.40 -2.92 -17.84
C ASP A 299 -20.29 -2.81 -16.32
N LEU A 300 -19.35 -3.55 -15.75
CA LEU A 300 -19.18 -3.68 -14.31
C LEU A 300 -18.64 -2.39 -13.68
N ASP A 301 -17.88 -1.60 -14.44
CA ASP A 301 -17.31 -0.33 -13.97
C ASP A 301 -18.41 0.72 -13.81
N THR A 302 -19.25 0.87 -14.83
CA THR A 302 -20.37 1.84 -14.81
C THR A 302 -21.38 1.48 -13.72
N LEU A 303 -21.60 0.18 -13.49
CA LEU A 303 -22.65 -0.29 -12.59
C LEU A 303 -22.32 -0.11 -11.09
N LEU A 304 -21.04 -0.10 -10.72
CA LEU A 304 -20.57 0.21 -9.36
C LEU A 304 -20.07 1.65 -9.16
N GLY A 305 -19.85 2.38 -10.25
CA GLY A 305 -19.19 3.69 -10.20
C GLY A 305 -17.67 3.57 -10.05
N GLY A 306 -17.09 2.47 -10.51
CA GLY A 306 -15.65 2.16 -10.47
C GLY A 306 -15.37 0.73 -10.00
N LEU A 307 -14.39 0.07 -10.62
CA LEU A 307 -13.84 -1.22 -10.14
C LEU A 307 -12.69 -1.06 -9.13
N ASN A 308 -12.13 0.14 -9.00
CA ASN A 308 -11.03 0.45 -8.07
C ASN A 308 -11.58 1.10 -6.79
N ASP A 309 -10.72 1.25 -5.77
CA ASP A 309 -11.05 1.88 -4.48
C ASP A 309 -12.21 1.21 -3.69
N GLN A 310 -12.60 0.00 -4.07
CA GLN A 310 -13.61 -0.77 -3.33
C GLN A 310 -13.05 -1.28 -2.00
N ALA A 311 -13.94 -1.40 -1.01
CA ALA A 311 -13.60 -1.98 0.29
C ALA A 311 -13.07 -3.44 0.12
N PRO A 312 -12.26 -3.94 1.07
CA PRO A 312 -11.77 -5.31 1.01
C PRO A 312 -12.91 -6.34 0.86
N ASN A 313 -12.71 -7.31 -0.04
CA ASN A 313 -13.63 -8.40 -0.34
C ASN A 313 -15.02 -7.95 -0.84
N THR A 314 -15.09 -6.89 -1.66
CA THR A 314 -16.35 -6.39 -2.21
C THR A 314 -16.90 -7.31 -3.29
N GLU A 315 -18.12 -7.83 -3.10
CA GLU A 315 -18.82 -8.68 -4.09
C GLU A 315 -19.50 -7.83 -5.17
N LEU A 316 -19.12 -8.02 -6.44
CA LEU A 316 -19.68 -7.30 -7.59
C LEU A 316 -21.15 -7.62 -7.79
N LEU A 317 -21.54 -8.90 -7.73
CA LEU A 317 -22.90 -9.35 -8.00
C LEU A 317 -23.75 -9.35 -6.71
N SER A 318 -23.71 -8.23 -5.98
CA SER A 318 -24.50 -8.02 -4.77
C SER A 318 -26.01 -7.89 -5.07
N PRO A 319 -26.89 -8.15 -4.08
CA PRO A 319 -28.34 -7.96 -4.26
C PRO A 319 -28.73 -6.55 -4.72
N GLU A 320 -27.99 -5.53 -4.29
CA GLU A 320 -28.16 -4.14 -4.68
C GLU A 320 -27.86 -3.95 -6.17
N VAL A 321 -26.74 -4.51 -6.64
CA VAL A 321 -26.33 -4.50 -8.06
C VAL A 321 -27.34 -5.24 -8.93
N ILE A 322 -27.78 -6.43 -8.52
CA ILE A 322 -28.79 -7.22 -9.23
C ILE A 322 -30.10 -6.44 -9.38
N SER A 323 -30.50 -5.73 -8.31
CA SER A 323 -31.71 -4.91 -8.33
C SER A 323 -31.59 -3.74 -9.31
N GLN A 324 -30.42 -3.08 -9.36
CA GLN A 324 -30.13 -2.01 -10.31
C GLN A 324 -30.12 -2.53 -11.75
N LEU A 325 -29.50 -3.68 -12.01
CA LEU A 325 -29.50 -4.34 -13.32
C LEU A 325 -30.94 -4.59 -13.80
N ALA A 326 -31.80 -5.15 -12.95
CA ALA A 326 -33.20 -5.41 -13.29
C ALA A 326 -33.98 -4.13 -13.58
N GLU A 327 -33.78 -3.06 -12.80
CA GLU A 327 -34.41 -1.76 -13.01
C GLU A 327 -33.98 -1.11 -14.34
N THR A 328 -32.67 -1.14 -14.65
CA THR A 328 -32.12 -0.62 -15.90
C THR A 328 -32.67 -1.39 -17.10
N ILE A 329 -32.64 -2.73 -17.07
CA ILE A 329 -33.23 -3.56 -18.14
C ILE A 329 -34.71 -3.21 -18.35
N GLY A 330 -35.48 -3.10 -17.27
CA GLY A 330 -36.89 -2.72 -17.32
C GLY A 330 -37.11 -1.35 -17.98
N SER A 331 -36.33 -0.34 -17.60
CA SER A 331 -36.43 1.02 -18.17
C SER A 331 -36.04 1.09 -19.65
N LEU A 332 -35.01 0.33 -20.07
CA LEU A 332 -34.60 0.25 -21.47
C LEU A 332 -35.70 -0.38 -22.33
N LEU A 333 -36.28 -1.47 -21.83
CA LEU A 333 -37.38 -2.17 -22.47
C LEU A 333 -38.66 -1.31 -22.54
N ASP A 334 -39.01 -0.57 -21.49
CA ASP A 334 -40.17 0.34 -21.51
C ASP A 334 -39.99 1.49 -22.52
N SER A 335 -38.77 2.02 -22.65
CA SER A 335 -38.45 3.08 -23.62
C SER A 335 -38.59 2.59 -25.06
N LEU A 336 -38.19 1.36 -25.33
CA LEU A 336 -38.28 0.71 -26.64
C LEU A 336 -39.71 0.74 -27.22
N VAL A 337 -40.74 0.58 -26.39
CA VAL A 337 -42.14 0.64 -26.82
C VAL A 337 -42.44 2.00 -27.48
N THR A 338 -42.00 3.08 -26.85
CA THR A 338 -42.20 4.45 -27.34
C THR A 338 -41.40 4.66 -28.63
N ASP A 339 -40.13 4.24 -28.63
CA ASP A 339 -39.23 4.41 -29.77
C ASP A 339 -39.73 3.69 -31.03
N ILE A 340 -40.28 2.49 -30.89
CA ILE A 340 -40.88 1.75 -32.01
C ILE A 340 -42.09 2.50 -32.57
N VAL A 341 -43.02 2.95 -31.71
CA VAL A 341 -44.23 3.66 -32.14
C VAL A 341 -43.85 4.97 -32.83
N GLU A 342 -42.95 5.76 -32.25
CA GLU A 342 -42.48 7.01 -32.84
C GLU A 342 -41.75 6.77 -34.17
N THR A 343 -40.93 5.72 -34.27
CA THR A 343 -40.22 5.36 -35.51
C THR A 343 -41.21 5.02 -36.62
N VAL A 344 -42.23 4.20 -36.34
CA VAL A 344 -43.28 3.87 -37.31
C VAL A 344 -44.10 5.11 -37.67
N GLU A 345 -44.47 5.94 -36.70
CA GLU A 345 -45.21 7.18 -36.92
C GLU A 345 -44.43 8.15 -37.83
N ASN A 346 -43.13 8.30 -37.59
CA ASN A 346 -42.24 9.13 -38.40
C ASN A 346 -42.07 8.57 -39.82
N ALA A 347 -41.89 7.25 -39.96
CA ALA A 347 -41.82 6.58 -41.26
C ALA A 347 -43.12 6.75 -42.05
N LEU A 348 -44.28 6.68 -41.40
CA LEU A 348 -45.58 6.95 -42.01
C LEU A 348 -45.72 8.39 -42.45
N ARG A 349 -45.32 9.37 -41.63
CA ARG A 349 -45.36 10.78 -42.05
C ARG A 349 -44.41 11.07 -43.21
N ALA A 350 -43.26 10.40 -43.28
CA ALA A 350 -42.32 10.52 -44.39
C ALA A 350 -42.77 9.77 -45.66
N ALA A 351 -43.77 8.89 -45.57
CA ALA A 351 -44.26 8.10 -46.69
C ALA A 351 -44.69 8.97 -47.87
N THR A 352 -44.27 8.59 -49.07
CA THR A 352 -44.55 9.38 -50.28
C THR A 352 -45.91 8.98 -50.84
N LEU A 353 -46.82 9.95 -50.91
CA LEU A 353 -48.14 9.81 -51.50
C LEU A 353 -48.17 10.45 -52.89
N ASP A 354 -48.57 9.65 -53.88
CA ASP A 354 -48.82 10.08 -55.24
C ASP A 354 -50.30 9.90 -55.58
N VAL A 355 -51.01 11.01 -55.80
CA VAL A 355 -52.40 11.02 -56.26
C VAL A 355 -52.49 11.65 -57.63
N LYS A 356 -53.04 10.91 -58.58
CA LYS A 356 -53.31 11.39 -59.94
C LYS A 356 -54.78 11.29 -60.27
N ILE A 357 -55.37 12.41 -60.67
CA ILE A 357 -56.74 12.48 -61.21
C ILE A 357 -56.63 12.87 -62.68
N TYR A 358 -56.91 11.92 -63.57
CA TYR A 358 -56.77 12.08 -65.00
C TYR A 358 -58.08 11.85 -65.75
N ALA A 359 -58.38 12.69 -66.74
CA ALA A 359 -59.49 12.45 -67.66
C ALA A 359 -59.27 13.08 -69.03
N GLU A 360 -59.68 12.36 -70.08
CA GLU A 360 -59.78 12.92 -71.43
C GLU A 360 -61.09 13.67 -71.61
N VAL A 361 -61.01 14.93 -72.05
CA VAL A 361 -62.19 15.76 -72.32
C VAL A 361 -62.53 15.71 -73.80
N GLY A 362 -63.62 15.01 -74.12
CA GLY A 362 -64.13 14.84 -75.49
C GLY A 362 -65.15 15.91 -75.92
N GLY A 363 -65.36 16.06 -77.24
CA GLY A 363 -66.42 16.91 -77.81
C GLY A 363 -65.92 18.13 -78.58
N LEU A 364 -66.64 19.26 -78.50
CA LEU A 364 -66.33 20.51 -79.24
C LEU A 364 -65.07 21.25 -78.73
N LEU A 365 -64.50 20.81 -77.61
CA LEU A 365 -63.39 21.47 -76.90
C LEU A 365 -62.39 20.41 -76.39
N PRO A 366 -61.41 19.99 -77.21
CA PRO A 366 -60.45 18.94 -76.82
C PRO A 366 -59.47 19.43 -75.74
N GLY A 367 -59.14 18.54 -74.80
CA GLY A 367 -58.16 18.78 -73.74
C GLY A 367 -58.03 17.60 -72.77
N THR A 368 -57.21 17.77 -71.74
CA THR A 368 -57.01 16.81 -70.65
C THR A 368 -57.21 17.51 -69.30
N LEU A 369 -57.85 16.82 -68.36
CA LEU A 369 -57.76 17.14 -66.92
C LEU A 369 -56.64 16.27 -66.34
N ASP A 370 -55.64 16.89 -65.73
CA ASP A 370 -54.50 16.19 -65.12
C ASP A 370 -54.12 16.94 -63.84
N LEU A 371 -54.56 16.41 -62.70
CA LEU A 371 -54.26 16.92 -61.37
C LEU A 371 -53.36 15.91 -60.67
N GLN A 372 -52.20 16.36 -60.20
CA GLN A 372 -51.21 15.50 -59.56
C GLN A 372 -50.81 16.07 -58.20
N LEU A 373 -50.82 15.24 -57.18
CA LEU A 373 -50.26 15.53 -55.86
C LEU A 373 -49.12 14.53 -55.66
N THR A 374 -47.92 15.04 -55.39
CA THR A 374 -46.78 14.25 -54.95
C THR A 374 -46.22 14.95 -53.73
N GLY A 375 -46.20 14.27 -52.59
CA GLY A 375 -45.73 14.83 -51.33
C GLY A 375 -45.74 13.78 -50.23
N SER A 376 -45.26 14.14 -49.04
CA SER A 376 -45.30 13.22 -47.90
C SER A 376 -46.70 13.16 -47.29
N LEU A 377 -47.06 12.06 -46.61
CA LEU A 377 -48.30 12.01 -45.82
C LEU A 377 -48.31 13.11 -44.75
N GLY A 378 -47.16 13.43 -44.16
CA GLY A 378 -46.98 14.56 -43.24
C GLY A 378 -47.45 15.88 -43.85
N ASP A 379 -47.01 16.22 -45.06
CA ASP A 379 -47.41 17.45 -45.76
C ASP A 379 -48.92 17.48 -46.04
N VAL A 380 -49.54 16.32 -46.30
CA VAL A 380 -50.99 16.23 -46.54
C VAL A 380 -51.77 16.47 -45.26
N LEU A 381 -51.30 15.93 -44.13
CA LEU A 381 -51.91 16.09 -42.81
C LEU A 381 -51.77 17.53 -42.28
N THR A 382 -50.62 18.18 -42.52
CA THR A 382 -50.40 19.60 -42.14
C THR A 382 -51.07 20.57 -43.12
N GLY A 383 -51.53 20.10 -44.28
CA GLY A 383 -52.13 20.91 -45.34
C GLY A 383 -51.11 21.71 -46.15
N GLU A 384 -49.83 21.36 -46.08
CA GLU A 384 -48.73 21.95 -46.84
C GLU A 384 -48.59 21.33 -48.24
N ALA A 385 -49.14 20.14 -48.46
CA ALA A 385 -49.17 19.50 -49.76
C ALA A 385 -50.01 20.32 -50.77
N SER A 386 -49.69 20.21 -52.07
CA SER A 386 -50.40 20.94 -53.11
C SER A 386 -50.56 20.15 -54.40
N PHE A 387 -51.74 20.26 -55.00
CA PHE A 387 -51.97 19.69 -56.32
C PHE A 387 -51.38 20.57 -57.42
N VAL A 388 -50.58 19.98 -58.30
CA VAL A 388 -50.13 20.54 -59.56
C VAL A 388 -51.19 20.30 -60.64
N ASN A 389 -51.65 21.38 -61.27
CA ASN A 389 -52.58 21.31 -62.39
C ASN A 389 -51.82 21.29 -63.73
N ASN A 390 -51.69 20.11 -64.33
CA ASN A 390 -51.07 19.86 -65.63
C ASN A 390 -52.09 19.76 -66.78
N SER A 391 -53.33 20.21 -66.55
CA SER A 391 -54.42 20.14 -67.52
C SER A 391 -54.11 20.94 -68.80
N THR A 392 -54.64 20.50 -69.94
CA THR A 392 -54.40 21.12 -71.25
C THR A 392 -55.69 21.44 -72.01
N GLY A 393 -55.60 22.28 -73.04
CA GLY A 393 -56.72 22.62 -73.91
C GLY A 393 -57.68 23.66 -73.32
N VAL A 394 -58.93 23.64 -73.77
CA VAL A 394 -59.93 24.67 -73.36
C VAL A 394 -60.43 24.47 -71.93
N VAL A 395 -60.23 23.27 -71.38
CA VAL A 395 -60.51 22.90 -69.99
C VAL A 395 -59.86 23.87 -69.02
N VAL A 396 -58.59 24.25 -69.24
CA VAL A 396 -57.83 25.17 -68.39
C VAL A 396 -58.61 26.47 -68.15
N GLY A 397 -59.12 27.11 -69.21
CA GLY A 397 -59.85 28.37 -69.10
C GLY A 397 -61.25 28.24 -68.51
N LEU A 398 -61.90 27.07 -68.64
CA LEU A 398 -63.25 26.81 -68.15
C LEU A 398 -63.28 26.62 -66.62
N ILE A 399 -62.25 25.98 -66.07
CA ILE A 399 -62.23 25.57 -64.66
C ILE A 399 -61.27 26.39 -63.78
N SER A 400 -60.48 27.29 -64.35
CA SER A 400 -59.45 28.08 -63.65
C SER A 400 -59.94 28.74 -62.34
N ALA A 401 -61.16 29.28 -62.31
CA ALA A 401 -61.72 29.95 -61.13
C ALA A 401 -62.37 28.99 -60.12
N LEU A 402 -62.65 27.75 -60.53
CA LEU A 402 -63.32 26.73 -59.73
C LEU A 402 -62.34 25.71 -59.14
N ILE A 403 -61.12 25.61 -59.68
CA ILE A 403 -60.20 24.53 -59.34
C ILE A 403 -59.54 24.69 -57.96
N ALA A 404 -59.05 25.89 -57.62
CA ALA A 404 -58.36 26.12 -56.35
C ALA A 404 -59.13 25.66 -55.10
N PRO A 405 -60.42 26.06 -54.88
CA PRO A 405 -61.17 25.59 -53.70
C PRO A 405 -61.45 24.08 -53.73
N VAL A 406 -61.50 23.47 -54.93
CA VAL A 406 -61.63 22.01 -55.05
C VAL A 406 -60.34 21.33 -54.65
N LEU A 407 -59.16 21.83 -55.05
CA LEU A 407 -57.87 21.27 -54.67
C LEU A 407 -57.67 21.26 -53.15
N ASP A 408 -57.98 22.37 -52.46
CA ASP A 408 -57.92 22.44 -50.99
C ASP A 408 -58.88 21.43 -50.34
N THR A 409 -60.09 21.28 -50.91
CA THR A 409 -61.07 20.28 -50.44
C THR A 409 -60.54 18.85 -50.63
N LEU A 410 -59.85 18.57 -51.74
CA LEU A 410 -59.27 17.25 -51.99
C LEU A 410 -58.15 16.95 -51.00
N ILE A 411 -57.24 17.89 -50.73
CA ILE A 411 -56.16 17.71 -49.74
C ILE A 411 -56.75 17.45 -48.36
N SER A 412 -57.72 18.28 -47.92
CA SER A 412 -58.39 18.08 -46.64
C SER A 412 -59.16 16.75 -46.56
N THR A 413 -59.73 16.27 -47.67
CA THR A 413 -60.41 14.97 -47.73
C THR A 413 -59.40 13.82 -47.59
N ILE A 414 -58.27 13.89 -48.29
CA ILE A 414 -57.21 12.87 -48.20
C ILE A 414 -56.65 12.86 -46.78
N GLY A 415 -56.29 14.03 -46.25
CA GLY A 415 -55.78 14.17 -44.88
C GLY A 415 -56.77 13.62 -43.84
N GLY A 416 -58.07 13.91 -43.98
CA GLY A 416 -59.09 13.36 -43.09
C GLY A 416 -59.20 11.83 -43.15
N VAL A 417 -59.10 11.21 -44.33
CA VAL A 417 -59.10 9.74 -44.46
C VAL A 417 -57.86 9.11 -43.81
N VAL A 418 -56.70 9.71 -44.02
CA VAL A 418 -55.43 9.23 -43.43
C VAL A 418 -55.45 9.39 -41.92
N GLU A 419 -55.87 10.55 -41.42
CA GLU A 419 -56.01 10.82 -39.99
C GLU A 419 -56.97 9.82 -39.33
N ASP A 420 -58.18 9.65 -39.88
CA ASP A 420 -59.22 8.78 -39.30
C ASP A 420 -58.83 7.28 -39.29
N LEU A 421 -58.04 6.82 -40.28
CA LEU A 421 -57.72 5.40 -40.44
C LEU A 421 -56.36 4.99 -39.86
N VAL A 422 -55.40 5.91 -39.78
CA VAL A 422 -54.02 5.60 -39.36
C VAL A 422 -53.69 6.26 -38.02
N PHE A 423 -54.02 7.55 -37.86
CA PHE A 423 -53.57 8.38 -36.73
C PHE A 423 -54.66 8.61 -35.66
N ALA A 424 -55.87 8.08 -35.85
CA ALA A 424 -56.96 8.20 -34.89
C ALA A 424 -56.63 7.48 -33.56
N GLU A 425 -57.20 7.99 -32.46
CA GLU A 425 -57.17 7.29 -31.17
C GLU A 425 -57.80 5.90 -31.30
N GLY A 426 -57.05 4.85 -30.93
CA GLY A 426 -57.48 3.45 -31.11
C GLY A 426 -57.29 2.92 -32.53
N GLY A 427 -56.59 3.66 -33.39
CA GLY A 427 -56.15 3.23 -34.71
C GLY A 427 -54.94 2.28 -34.67
N PRO A 428 -54.36 1.96 -35.84
CA PRO A 428 -53.26 1.01 -35.98
C PRO A 428 -52.04 1.33 -35.11
N LEU A 429 -51.69 2.61 -34.96
CA LEU A 429 -50.56 3.02 -34.12
C LEU A 429 -50.81 2.76 -32.62
N THR A 430 -52.05 2.99 -32.14
CA THR A 430 -52.42 2.63 -30.77
C THR A 430 -52.36 1.12 -30.56
N THR A 431 -52.88 0.33 -31.51
CA THR A 431 -52.82 -1.15 -31.45
C THR A 431 -51.39 -1.67 -31.52
N LEU A 432 -50.51 -1.05 -32.32
CA LEU A 432 -49.08 -1.37 -32.35
C LEU A 432 -48.46 -1.16 -30.97
N GLY A 433 -48.65 0.02 -30.38
CA GLY A 433 -48.15 0.32 -29.03
C GLY A 433 -48.63 -0.67 -27.97
N GLU A 434 -49.93 -0.99 -27.95
CA GLU A 434 -50.49 -1.98 -27.03
C GLU A 434 -49.91 -3.39 -27.24
N THR A 435 -49.71 -3.80 -28.49
CA THR A 435 -49.15 -5.12 -28.84
C THR A 435 -47.70 -5.21 -28.40
N VAL A 436 -46.88 -4.23 -28.80
CA VAL A 436 -45.45 -4.16 -28.46
C VAL A 436 -45.26 -4.06 -26.94
N ALA A 437 -46.06 -3.25 -26.23
CA ALA A 437 -46.02 -3.18 -24.77
C ALA A 437 -46.29 -4.54 -24.11
N GLY A 438 -47.22 -5.33 -24.65
CA GLY A 438 -47.49 -6.69 -24.15
C GLY A 438 -46.33 -7.67 -24.39
N LEU A 439 -45.65 -7.56 -25.54
CA LEU A 439 -44.47 -8.36 -25.85
C LEU A 439 -43.30 -8.01 -24.93
N VAL A 440 -43.02 -6.72 -24.79
CA VAL A 440 -41.97 -6.17 -23.93
C VAL A 440 -42.21 -6.54 -22.47
N SER A 441 -43.44 -6.39 -21.96
CA SER A 441 -43.77 -6.80 -20.58
C SER A 441 -43.55 -8.29 -20.35
N SER A 442 -43.87 -9.14 -21.34
CA SER A 442 -43.64 -10.59 -21.23
C SER A 442 -42.15 -10.93 -21.21
N LEU A 443 -41.33 -10.19 -21.97
CA LEU A 443 -39.88 -10.33 -21.95
C LEU A 443 -39.28 -9.84 -20.63
N ALA A 444 -39.70 -8.68 -20.13
CA ALA A 444 -39.22 -8.15 -18.85
C ALA A 444 -39.52 -9.12 -17.68
N ASP A 445 -40.72 -9.70 -17.64
CA ASP A 445 -41.08 -10.74 -16.67
C ASP A 445 -40.17 -11.98 -16.79
N ALA A 446 -39.81 -12.38 -18.01
CA ALA A 446 -38.94 -13.52 -18.26
C ALA A 446 -37.46 -13.25 -17.93
N LEU A 447 -37.01 -11.99 -18.01
CA LEU A 447 -35.65 -11.56 -17.67
C LEU A 447 -35.45 -11.25 -16.19
N THR A 448 -36.53 -11.06 -15.43
CA THR A 448 -36.47 -10.82 -13.98
C THR A 448 -35.53 -11.79 -13.22
N PRO A 449 -35.54 -13.12 -13.46
CA PRO A 449 -34.64 -14.04 -12.76
C PRO A 449 -33.18 -14.05 -13.26
N VAL A 450 -32.80 -13.30 -14.30
CA VAL A 450 -31.42 -13.31 -14.85
C VAL A 450 -30.40 -12.93 -13.79
N GLY A 451 -30.65 -11.86 -13.04
CA GLY A 451 -29.72 -11.38 -12.03
C GLY A 451 -29.56 -12.35 -10.85
N ASP A 452 -30.67 -12.93 -10.36
CA ASP A 452 -30.63 -13.97 -9.32
C ASP A 452 -29.90 -15.23 -9.80
N LEU A 453 -30.10 -15.61 -11.07
CA LEU A 453 -29.40 -16.74 -11.68
C LEU A 453 -27.90 -16.45 -11.74
N LEU A 454 -27.49 -15.26 -12.21
CA LEU A 454 -26.10 -14.83 -12.27
C LEU A 454 -25.41 -14.94 -10.90
N ALA A 455 -26.00 -14.40 -9.84
CA ALA A 455 -25.42 -14.47 -8.50
C ALA A 455 -25.38 -15.90 -7.92
N SER A 456 -26.25 -16.79 -8.37
CA SER A 456 -26.21 -18.21 -7.97
C SER A 456 -25.11 -19.01 -8.66
N ILE A 457 -24.62 -18.55 -9.82
CA ILE A 457 -23.63 -19.27 -10.63
C ILE A 457 -22.26 -18.61 -10.67
N LEU A 458 -22.17 -17.34 -10.32
CA LEU A 458 -20.94 -16.55 -10.41
C LEU A 458 -20.84 -15.62 -9.20
N SER A 459 -19.68 -15.64 -8.55
CA SER A 459 -19.25 -14.66 -7.57
C SER A 459 -17.96 -14.01 -8.08
N ILE A 460 -17.89 -12.69 -7.98
CA ILE A 460 -16.74 -11.91 -8.39
C ILE A 460 -16.42 -10.95 -7.25
N LYS A 461 -15.31 -11.19 -6.56
CA LYS A 461 -14.86 -10.34 -5.44
C LYS A 461 -13.69 -9.48 -5.84
N LEU A 462 -13.80 -8.18 -5.57
CA LEU A 462 -12.73 -7.20 -5.72
C LEU A 462 -11.95 -7.05 -4.42
N ASN A 463 -10.72 -6.56 -4.53
CA ASN A 463 -9.85 -6.23 -3.39
C ASN A 463 -9.78 -7.39 -2.38
N VAL A 464 -9.41 -8.56 -2.86
CA VAL A 464 -9.45 -9.79 -2.08
C VAL A 464 -8.30 -9.77 -1.09
N GLN A 465 -8.65 -9.74 0.19
CA GLN A 465 -7.69 -9.73 1.29
C GLN A 465 -8.12 -10.81 2.30
N PRO A 466 -7.26 -11.78 2.66
CA PRO A 466 -7.63 -12.80 3.63
C PRO A 466 -7.94 -12.18 4.99
N GLU A 467 -8.97 -12.70 5.68
CA GLU A 467 -9.25 -12.32 7.08
C GLU A 467 -8.06 -12.73 7.96
N LEU A 468 -7.31 -11.75 8.47
CA LEU A 468 -6.26 -11.98 9.45
C LEU A 468 -6.87 -12.57 10.72
N VAL A 469 -6.47 -13.79 11.09
CA VAL A 469 -6.79 -14.35 12.40
C VAL A 469 -5.83 -13.69 13.39
N ILE A 470 -6.31 -12.66 14.08
CA ILE A 470 -5.60 -12.06 15.21
C ILE A 470 -5.62 -13.07 16.37
N GLU A 471 -4.60 -13.91 16.48
CA GLU A 471 -4.27 -14.53 17.77
C GLU A 471 -3.38 -13.52 18.52
N PRO A 472 -3.78 -13.05 19.70
CA PRO A 472 -2.94 -12.11 20.44
C PRO A 472 -1.61 -12.80 20.78
N MET A 473 -0.51 -12.31 20.23
CA MET A 473 0.83 -12.69 20.70
C MET A 473 1.04 -12.06 22.08
N ASP A 474 1.42 -12.91 23.02
CA ASP A 474 1.92 -12.51 24.33
C ASP A 474 3.26 -11.81 24.05
N ALA A 475 3.33 -10.50 24.27
CA ALA A 475 4.57 -9.73 24.21
C ALA A 475 5.52 -10.28 25.29
N GLY A 476 6.32 -11.28 24.92
CA GLY A 476 7.46 -11.69 25.70
C GLY A 476 8.53 -10.64 25.50
N VAL A 477 8.93 -10.02 26.61
CA VAL A 477 10.14 -9.18 26.74
C VAL A 477 11.30 -9.73 25.89
N GLY A 478 11.74 -8.92 24.92
CA GLY A 478 12.85 -9.17 23.99
C GLY A 478 12.60 -8.74 22.52
N GLN A 479 12.97 -7.49 22.18
CA GLN A 479 13.88 -7.11 21.09
C GLN A 479 13.59 -7.42 19.59
N LEU A 480 12.36 -7.69 19.14
CA LEU A 480 12.04 -7.77 17.68
C LEU A 480 10.67 -7.20 17.34
N ARG A 481 10.60 -6.21 16.44
CA ARG A 481 9.33 -5.79 15.80
C ARG A 481 8.89 -6.95 14.91
N ALA A 482 7.71 -7.53 15.13
CA ALA A 482 7.22 -8.67 14.37
C ALA A 482 5.79 -8.45 13.85
N THR A 483 5.50 -8.98 12.66
CA THR A 483 4.14 -8.94 12.09
C THR A 483 3.37 -10.23 12.31
N ASP A 484 2.07 -10.12 12.57
CA ASP A 484 1.16 -11.24 12.90
C ASP A 484 0.86 -12.20 11.73
N GLY A 485 1.36 -11.92 10.53
CA GLY A 485 1.19 -12.81 9.38
C GLY A 485 1.69 -12.21 8.07
N PRO A 486 1.56 -12.97 6.97
CA PRO A 486 1.66 -12.38 5.64
C PRO A 486 0.41 -11.55 5.33
N TYR A 487 0.61 -10.29 4.94
CA TYR A 487 -0.43 -9.43 4.38
C TYR A 487 -0.49 -9.65 2.88
N SER A 488 -1.69 -9.74 2.32
CA SER A 488 -1.87 -9.93 0.88
C SER A 488 -3.04 -9.14 0.34
N VAL A 489 -2.89 -8.74 -0.92
CA VAL A 489 -3.95 -8.15 -1.72
C VAL A 489 -3.98 -8.87 -3.06
N ALA A 490 -5.17 -9.28 -3.49
CA ALA A 490 -5.43 -9.67 -4.86
C ALA A 490 -6.47 -8.75 -5.49
N ALA A 491 -6.29 -8.41 -6.76
CA ALA A 491 -7.21 -7.51 -7.44
C ALA A 491 -8.61 -8.15 -7.58
N LEU A 492 -8.66 -9.44 -7.92
CA LEU A 492 -9.91 -10.13 -8.24
C LEU A 492 -9.90 -11.63 -7.88
N GLU A 493 -11.00 -12.13 -7.33
CA GLU A 493 -11.34 -13.56 -7.24
C GLU A 493 -12.63 -13.84 -8.01
N VAL A 494 -12.60 -14.81 -8.91
CA VAL A 494 -13.77 -15.29 -9.67
C VAL A 494 -14.09 -16.71 -9.21
N THR A 495 -15.29 -16.90 -8.68
CA THR A 495 -15.79 -18.20 -8.24
C THR A 495 -16.99 -18.64 -9.07
N ALA A 496 -16.86 -19.78 -9.74
CA ALA A 496 -17.97 -20.44 -10.43
C ALA A 496 -18.71 -21.40 -9.47
N LEU A 497 -20.03 -21.24 -9.38
CA LEU A 497 -20.93 -21.96 -8.46
C LEU A 497 -20.57 -21.74 -6.98
N PRO A 498 -20.74 -20.53 -6.42
CA PRO A 498 -20.27 -20.19 -5.06
C PRO A 498 -20.78 -21.11 -3.94
N ASP A 499 -21.97 -21.71 -4.08
CA ASP A 499 -22.51 -22.68 -3.10
C ASP A 499 -21.81 -24.06 -3.13
N ALA A 500 -21.15 -24.40 -4.23
CA ALA A 500 -20.42 -25.65 -4.44
C ALA A 500 -19.32 -25.41 -5.50
N PRO A 501 -18.23 -24.70 -5.13
CA PRO A 501 -17.29 -24.14 -6.09
C PRO A 501 -16.66 -25.24 -6.95
N VAL A 502 -16.76 -25.05 -8.26
CA VAL A 502 -16.12 -25.93 -9.25
C VAL A 502 -14.90 -25.27 -9.90
N ALA A 503 -14.82 -23.95 -9.82
CA ALA A 503 -13.64 -23.18 -10.15
C ALA A 503 -13.54 -21.96 -9.22
N VAL A 504 -12.34 -21.71 -8.71
CA VAL A 504 -11.96 -20.51 -7.96
C VAL A 504 -10.67 -20.02 -8.58
N VAL A 505 -10.67 -18.81 -9.11
CA VAL A 505 -9.50 -18.23 -9.78
C VAL A 505 -9.20 -16.89 -9.14
N THR A 506 -7.98 -16.74 -8.62
CA THR A 506 -7.49 -15.49 -8.04
C THR A 506 -6.46 -14.87 -8.97
N LEU A 507 -6.60 -13.56 -9.19
CA LEU A 507 -5.84 -12.79 -10.16
C LEU A 507 -5.07 -11.65 -9.49
N ALA A 508 -3.81 -11.54 -9.90
CA ALA A 508 -2.85 -10.55 -9.42
C ALA A 508 -2.79 -10.51 -7.89
N GLU A 509 -2.22 -11.55 -7.27
CA GLU A 509 -1.98 -11.63 -5.83
C GLU A 509 -0.56 -11.17 -5.49
N SER A 510 -0.47 -10.18 -4.59
CA SER A 510 0.79 -9.66 -4.03
C SER A 510 0.77 -9.85 -2.52
N THR A 511 1.82 -10.46 -1.99
CA THR A 511 1.94 -10.85 -0.59
C THR A 511 3.26 -10.38 -0.01
N VAL A 512 3.21 -9.81 1.18
CA VAL A 512 4.35 -9.32 1.97
C VAL A 512 4.26 -9.86 3.39
N GLY A 513 5.39 -10.05 4.05
CA GLY A 513 5.41 -10.58 5.41
C GLY A 513 5.28 -12.11 5.52
N PRO A 514 5.31 -12.63 6.75
CA PRO A 514 5.61 -11.88 7.97
C PRO A 514 7.07 -11.41 7.97
N ASN A 515 7.27 -10.17 8.38
CA ASN A 515 8.58 -9.55 8.58
C ASN A 515 8.88 -9.39 10.06
N THR A 516 10.18 -9.43 10.39
CA THR A 516 10.76 -8.99 11.65
C THR A 516 11.84 -7.95 11.37
N ALA A 517 11.91 -6.92 12.20
CA ALA A 517 12.98 -5.92 12.19
C ALA A 517 13.54 -5.80 13.61
N GLY A 518 14.86 -5.80 13.75
CA GLY A 518 15.57 -5.37 14.94
C GLY A 518 15.22 -3.92 15.27
N ASP A 519 15.27 -3.60 16.55
CA ASP A 519 15.23 -2.22 17.00
C ASP A 519 16.65 -1.67 16.78
N ASP A 520 16.88 -1.05 15.63
CA ASP A 520 18.08 -0.24 15.46
C ASP A 520 17.83 1.02 16.30
N GLY A 521 18.46 1.08 17.48
CA GLY A 521 18.31 2.11 18.52
C GLY A 521 18.75 3.50 18.09
N GLY A 522 18.12 4.05 17.06
CA GLY A 522 18.36 5.42 16.62
C GLY A 522 17.64 6.44 17.51
N GLU A 523 18.23 7.64 17.59
CA GLU A 523 17.75 8.91 18.15
C GLU A 523 16.55 8.77 19.12
N THR A 524 16.84 8.70 20.42
CA THR A 524 15.84 8.61 21.49
C THR A 524 15.64 9.97 22.14
N GLU A 525 14.52 10.64 21.87
CA GLU A 525 14.16 11.92 22.52
C GLU A 525 13.05 11.71 23.58
N VAL A 526 13.31 12.13 24.83
CA VAL A 526 12.36 12.09 25.96
C VAL A 526 12.19 13.48 26.57
N GLU A 527 11.02 14.11 26.37
CA GLU A 527 10.68 15.41 26.98
C GLU A 527 9.59 15.29 28.06
N GLY A 528 9.80 15.89 29.24
CA GLY A 528 8.86 15.84 30.36
C GLY A 528 8.96 17.00 31.36
N THR A 529 8.03 17.07 32.31
CA THR A 529 8.23 17.89 33.53
C THR A 529 8.84 17.07 34.65
N GLU A 530 8.46 15.80 34.73
CA GLU A 530 8.97 14.78 35.66
C GLU A 530 9.25 13.57 34.73
N VAL A 531 10.51 13.13 34.65
CA VAL A 531 10.96 11.96 33.88
C VAL A 531 11.47 10.93 34.89
N GLU A 532 10.91 9.71 34.87
CA GLU A 532 11.29 8.62 35.79
C GLU A 532 11.56 7.34 34.97
N GLY A 533 12.74 6.72 35.15
CA GLY A 533 13.06 5.38 34.64
C GLY A 533 13.18 5.28 33.12
N THR A 534 14.06 6.07 32.52
CA THR A 534 14.37 6.01 31.09
C THR A 534 15.41 4.92 30.85
N GLU A 535 15.04 3.83 30.19
CA GLU A 535 15.96 2.71 29.86
C GLU A 535 16.13 2.64 28.32
N VAL A 536 17.37 2.73 27.82
CA VAL A 536 17.75 2.60 26.41
C VAL A 536 18.77 1.46 26.26
N GLU A 537 18.42 0.39 25.54
CA GLU A 537 19.32 -0.75 25.30
C GLU A 537 19.52 -1.00 23.80
N GLY A 538 20.78 -1.10 23.34
CA GLY A 538 21.13 -1.28 21.93
C GLY A 538 22.41 -2.09 21.69
N THR A 539 22.71 -2.41 20.43
CA THR A 539 24.09 -2.80 20.05
C THR A 539 24.89 -1.57 19.67
N GLU A 540 24.28 -0.69 18.88
CA GLU A 540 24.73 0.67 18.57
C GLU A 540 23.61 1.59 19.09
N VAL A 541 23.93 2.54 19.97
CA VAL A 541 23.03 3.58 20.49
C VAL A 541 23.54 4.92 19.97
N ASP A 542 22.77 5.58 19.10
CA ASP A 542 23.11 6.87 18.53
C ASP A 542 22.12 7.94 19.01
N GLY A 543 22.57 8.91 19.81
CA GLY A 543 21.82 10.11 20.18
C GLY A 543 20.66 9.85 21.16
N THR A 544 20.93 9.86 22.46
CA THR A 544 19.91 9.81 23.52
C THR A 544 19.75 11.19 24.15
N GLU A 545 18.60 11.84 24.00
CA GLU A 545 18.30 13.16 24.57
C GLU A 545 17.17 13.04 25.61
N VAL A 546 17.43 13.41 26.87
CA VAL A 546 16.43 13.40 27.97
C VAL A 546 16.30 14.80 28.58
N GLU A 547 15.18 15.48 28.36
CA GLU A 547 14.90 16.82 28.90
C GLU A 547 13.77 16.81 29.94
N GLY A 548 14.04 17.33 31.14
CA GLY A 548 13.11 17.37 32.27
C GLY A 548 13.20 18.61 33.16
N THR A 549 12.28 18.75 34.13
CA THR A 549 12.55 19.60 35.31
C THR A 549 13.14 18.75 36.42
N GLU A 550 12.58 17.56 36.64
CA GLU A 550 13.08 16.50 37.51
C GLU A 550 13.33 15.27 36.61
N VAL A 551 14.55 14.73 36.60
CA VAL A 551 14.95 13.51 35.86
C VAL A 551 15.50 12.50 36.87
N GLU A 552 14.86 11.34 37.01
CA GLU A 552 15.29 10.27 37.91
C GLU A 552 15.49 8.95 37.13
N GLY A 553 16.68 8.35 37.21
CA GLY A 553 16.98 7.01 36.70
C GLY A 553 17.00 6.91 35.18
N THR A 554 18.09 7.38 34.55
CA THR A 554 18.37 7.22 33.12
C THR A 554 19.45 6.15 32.95
N GLU A 555 19.13 5.03 32.29
CA GLU A 555 20.03 3.90 32.03
C GLU A 555 20.21 3.74 30.50
N VAL A 556 21.44 3.79 30.00
CA VAL A 556 21.79 3.60 28.57
C VAL A 556 22.82 2.48 28.44
N GLU A 557 22.45 1.33 27.86
CA GLU A 557 23.33 0.17 27.66
C GLU A 557 23.56 -0.14 26.16
N GLY A 558 24.83 -0.22 25.74
CA GLY A 558 25.23 -0.46 24.35
C GLY A 558 26.50 -1.32 24.18
N THR A 559 26.82 -1.72 22.94
CA THR A 559 28.21 -2.09 22.61
C THR A 559 28.98 -0.85 22.16
N GLU A 560 28.37 -0.03 21.32
CA GLU A 560 28.82 1.30 20.92
C GLU A 560 27.71 2.29 21.37
N VAL A 561 28.07 3.32 22.15
CA VAL A 561 27.16 4.39 22.61
C VAL A 561 27.75 5.73 22.19
N ASP A 562 27.08 6.41 21.25
CA ASP A 562 27.50 7.70 20.71
C ASP A 562 26.43 8.77 21.04
N GLY A 563 26.78 9.73 21.90
CA GLY A 563 25.96 10.91 22.21
C GLY A 563 24.79 10.65 23.16
N THR A 564 25.01 10.85 24.46
CA THR A 564 23.96 10.84 25.50
C THR A 564 23.89 12.21 26.18
N GLU A 565 22.75 12.90 26.07
CA GLU A 565 22.50 14.22 26.66
C GLU A 565 21.33 14.14 27.67
N VAL A 566 21.57 14.53 28.92
CA VAL A 566 20.54 14.58 29.99
C VAL A 566 20.48 15.98 30.58
N GLU A 567 19.37 16.70 30.34
CA GLU A 567 19.16 18.07 30.83
C GLU A 567 18.01 18.16 31.86
N GLY A 568 18.27 18.78 33.02
CA GLY A 568 17.29 18.92 34.11
C GLY A 568 17.46 20.16 34.98
N THR A 569 16.52 20.37 35.93
CA THR A 569 16.81 21.21 37.11
C THR A 569 17.37 20.35 38.24
N GLU A 570 16.77 19.19 38.47
CA GLU A 570 17.23 18.12 39.36
C GLU A 570 17.43 16.87 38.49
N VAL A 571 18.65 16.30 38.49
CA VAL A 571 19.02 15.06 37.77
C VAL A 571 19.58 14.06 38.80
N GLU A 572 18.92 12.91 38.97
CA GLU A 572 19.35 11.85 39.89
C GLU A 572 19.51 10.51 39.13
N GLY A 573 20.71 9.90 39.19
CA GLY A 573 20.97 8.55 38.70
C GLY A 573 21.00 8.42 37.17
N THR A 574 22.13 8.78 36.56
CA THR A 574 22.42 8.56 35.14
C THR A 574 23.50 7.49 35.00
N GLU A 575 23.18 6.37 34.36
CA GLU A 575 24.09 5.23 34.15
C GLU A 575 24.26 5.00 32.62
N VAL A 576 25.50 5.04 32.12
CA VAL A 576 25.85 4.77 30.71
C VAL A 576 26.88 3.64 30.63
N GLU A 577 26.49 2.49 30.08
CA GLU A 577 27.37 1.31 29.94
C GLU A 577 27.63 0.94 28.48
N GLY A 578 28.90 0.78 28.09
CA GLY A 578 29.32 0.46 26.73
C GLY A 578 30.59 -0.38 26.61
N THR A 579 30.93 -0.84 25.40
CA THR A 579 32.33 -1.20 25.10
C THR A 579 33.09 0.03 24.62
N GLU A 580 32.48 0.81 23.73
CA GLU A 580 32.93 2.12 23.28
C GLU A 580 31.82 3.13 23.68
N VAL A 581 32.18 4.20 24.40
CA VAL A 581 31.29 5.30 24.81
C VAL A 581 31.92 6.61 24.33
N ASP A 582 31.21 7.36 23.47
CA ASP A 582 31.64 8.66 22.94
C ASP A 582 30.57 9.72 23.24
N GLY A 583 30.91 10.76 24.00
CA GLY A 583 30.05 11.91 24.26
C GLY A 583 28.89 11.64 25.22
N THR A 584 29.13 11.83 26.52
CA THR A 584 28.08 11.85 27.56
C THR A 584 28.04 13.23 28.21
N GLU A 585 26.90 13.93 28.12
CA GLU A 585 26.68 15.27 28.67
C GLU A 585 25.51 15.24 29.68
N VAL A 586 25.74 15.67 30.92
CA VAL A 586 24.71 15.78 31.97
C VAL A 586 24.66 17.19 32.52
N GLU A 587 23.58 17.94 32.24
CA GLU A 587 23.40 19.33 32.69
C GLU A 587 22.24 19.47 33.70
N GLY A 588 22.50 20.14 34.84
CA GLY A 588 21.54 20.33 35.91
C GLY A 588 21.72 21.61 36.75
N THR A 589 20.78 21.87 37.67
CA THR A 589 21.08 22.74 38.82
C THR A 589 21.62 21.90 39.98
N GLU A 590 20.98 20.76 40.24
CA GLU A 590 21.40 19.72 41.18
C GLU A 590 21.59 18.43 40.35
N VAL A 591 22.80 17.83 40.36
CA VAL A 591 23.13 16.57 39.68
C VAL A 591 23.67 15.60 40.73
N GLU A 592 23.00 14.46 40.93
CA GLU A 592 23.40 13.41 41.88
C GLU A 592 23.56 12.05 41.16
N GLY A 593 24.73 11.43 41.22
CA GLY A 593 24.98 10.06 40.76
C GLY A 593 25.02 9.91 39.23
N THR A 594 26.17 10.20 38.63
CA THR A 594 26.47 9.93 37.21
C THR A 594 27.55 8.85 37.12
N GLU A 595 27.24 7.73 36.48
CA GLU A 595 28.13 6.58 36.30
C GLU A 595 28.32 6.30 34.79
N VAL A 596 29.57 6.31 34.30
CA VAL A 596 29.91 5.98 32.90
C VAL A 596 30.94 4.85 32.88
N GLU A 597 30.55 3.68 32.37
CA GLU A 597 31.40 2.49 32.30
C GLU A 597 31.68 2.04 30.85
N GLY A 598 32.96 1.85 30.52
CA GLY A 598 33.39 1.47 29.16
C GLY A 598 34.66 0.61 29.09
N THR A 599 34.99 0.12 27.88
CA THR A 599 36.39 -0.25 27.60
C THR A 599 37.16 0.95 27.09
N GLU A 600 36.56 1.71 26.17
CA GLU A 600 37.03 3.00 25.67
C GLU A 600 35.94 4.04 26.01
N VAL A 601 36.28 5.12 26.72
CA VAL A 601 35.38 6.23 27.08
C VAL A 601 36.02 7.54 26.58
N GLU A 602 35.35 8.25 25.67
CA GLU A 602 35.78 9.55 25.13
C GLU A 602 34.70 10.62 25.41
N GLY A 603 35.05 11.70 26.10
CA GLY A 603 34.20 12.88 26.29
C GLY A 603 33.02 12.67 27.25
N THR A 604 33.27 12.84 28.55
CA THR A 604 32.23 12.91 29.58
C THR A 604 32.20 14.32 30.19
N GLU A 605 31.07 15.01 30.11
CA GLU A 605 30.86 16.37 30.64
C GLU A 605 29.70 16.36 31.66
N VAL A 606 29.95 16.83 32.89
CA VAL A 606 28.93 16.97 33.94
C VAL A 606 28.90 18.40 34.47
N ASP A 607 27.77 19.09 34.26
CA ASP A 607 27.61 20.52 34.50
C ASP A 607 26.47 20.82 35.49
N GLY A 608 26.78 21.53 36.58
CA GLY A 608 25.82 21.77 37.66
C GLY A 608 26.00 23.06 38.44
N THR A 609 25.05 23.37 39.34
CA THR A 609 25.34 24.27 40.48
C THR A 609 25.87 23.45 41.65
N GLU A 610 25.21 22.33 41.95
CA GLU A 610 25.61 21.32 42.94
C GLU A 610 25.77 19.99 42.16
N VAL A 611 26.96 19.38 42.19
CA VAL A 611 27.27 18.08 41.56
C VAL A 611 27.78 17.13 42.65
N GLU A 612 27.09 16.02 42.88
CA GLU A 612 27.48 14.98 43.86
C GLU A 612 27.60 13.60 43.17
N GLY A 613 28.77 12.97 43.26
CA GLY A 613 28.99 11.57 42.83
C GLY A 613 29.04 11.40 41.31
N THR A 614 30.22 11.61 40.72
CA THR A 614 30.52 11.31 39.31
C THR A 614 31.58 10.22 39.25
N GLU A 615 31.29 9.08 38.63
CA GLU A 615 32.17 7.93 38.49
C GLU A 615 32.38 7.61 37.00
N VAL A 616 33.62 7.59 36.52
CA VAL A 616 33.97 7.21 35.13
C VAL A 616 34.98 6.08 35.16
N GLU A 617 34.59 4.89 34.69
CA GLU A 617 35.44 3.69 34.67
C GLU A 617 35.72 3.19 33.24
N GLY A 618 37.00 2.97 32.91
CA GLY A 618 37.42 2.53 31.58
C GLY A 618 38.69 1.67 31.55
N THR A 619 39.02 1.13 30.38
CA THR A 619 40.42 0.73 30.11
C THR A 619 41.22 1.93 29.58
N GLU A 620 40.62 2.66 28.64
CA GLU A 620 41.11 3.93 28.09
C GLU A 620 40.02 4.98 28.37
N VAL A 621 40.36 6.06 29.08
CA VAL A 621 39.46 7.20 29.39
C VAL A 621 40.11 8.48 28.86
N GLU A 622 39.46 9.17 27.93
CA GLU A 622 39.92 10.43 27.34
C GLU A 622 38.87 11.54 27.54
N GLY A 623 39.22 12.64 28.20
CA GLY A 623 38.38 13.84 28.33
C GLY A 623 37.19 13.68 29.29
N THR A 624 37.42 13.92 30.58
CA THR A 624 36.38 14.04 31.60
C THR A 624 36.37 15.45 32.17
N GLU A 625 35.26 16.16 32.06
CA GLU A 625 35.08 17.53 32.56
C GLU A 625 33.91 17.56 33.57
N VAL A 626 34.15 18.07 34.78
CA VAL A 626 33.13 18.24 35.82
C VAL A 626 33.12 19.69 36.32
N ASP A 627 32.02 20.40 36.07
CA ASP A 627 31.87 21.84 36.30
C ASP A 627 30.74 22.15 37.28
N GLY A 628 31.03 22.92 38.33
CA GLY A 628 30.08 23.20 39.40
C GLY A 628 30.27 24.52 40.15
N THR A 629 29.31 24.87 41.02
CA THR A 629 29.62 25.78 42.14
C THR A 629 30.12 25.01 43.34
N GLU A 630 29.46 23.89 43.65
CA GLU A 630 29.84 22.90 44.67
C GLU A 630 29.97 21.55 43.94
N VAL A 631 31.14 20.91 44.00
CA VAL A 631 31.44 19.59 43.41
C VAL A 631 31.92 18.67 44.52
N GLU A 632 31.21 17.57 44.78
CA GLU A 632 31.58 16.55 45.78
C GLU A 632 31.68 15.15 45.14
N GLY A 633 32.83 14.47 45.27
CA GLY A 633 33.01 13.07 44.89
C GLY A 633 33.07 12.85 43.38
N THR A 634 34.24 13.06 42.79
CA THR A 634 34.56 12.70 41.39
C THR A 634 35.62 11.61 41.38
N GLU A 635 35.31 10.45 40.79
CA GLU A 635 36.20 9.30 40.69
C GLU A 635 36.41 8.93 39.20
N VAL A 636 37.67 8.88 38.74
CA VAL A 636 38.02 8.46 37.38
C VAL A 636 39.02 7.31 37.44
N GLU A 637 38.62 6.12 37.01
CA GLU A 637 39.45 4.90 37.04
C GLU A 637 39.75 4.37 35.63
N GLY A 638 41.03 4.12 35.33
CA GLY A 638 41.47 3.65 34.01
C GLY A 638 42.71 2.76 34.01
N THR A 639 43.06 2.19 32.86
CA THR A 639 44.45 1.77 32.62
C THR A 639 45.26 2.95 32.06
N GLU A 640 44.69 3.66 31.10
CA GLU A 640 45.20 4.90 30.52
C GLU A 640 44.11 5.97 30.74
N VAL A 641 44.45 7.07 31.41
CA VAL A 641 43.56 8.22 31.67
C VAL A 641 44.23 9.48 31.11
N GLU A 642 43.59 10.15 30.15
CA GLU A 642 44.07 11.40 29.54
C GLU A 642 43.02 12.52 29.68
N GLY A 643 43.37 13.63 30.32
CA GLY A 643 42.53 14.83 30.38
C GLY A 643 41.34 14.72 31.34
N THR A 644 41.57 15.01 32.62
CA THR A 644 40.52 15.16 33.64
C THR A 644 40.53 16.58 34.17
N GLU A 645 39.43 17.32 34.02
CA GLU A 645 39.28 18.70 34.49
C GLU A 645 38.11 18.77 35.49
N VAL A 646 38.35 19.32 36.70
CA VAL A 646 37.31 19.51 37.73
C VAL A 646 37.33 20.96 38.21
N ASP A 647 36.27 21.70 37.91
CA ASP A 647 36.18 23.14 38.13
C ASP A 647 35.01 23.52 39.05
N GLY A 648 35.30 24.29 40.11
CA GLY A 648 34.33 24.59 41.15
C GLY A 648 34.52 25.93 41.88
N THR A 649 33.56 26.34 42.71
CA THR A 649 33.88 27.29 43.80
C THR A 649 34.38 26.53 45.02
N GLU A 650 33.70 25.44 45.37
CA GLU A 650 34.06 24.47 46.41
C GLU A 650 34.17 23.10 45.71
N VAL A 651 35.33 22.43 45.80
CA VAL A 651 35.59 21.09 45.25
C VAL A 651 36.05 20.18 46.40
N GLU A 652 35.32 19.10 46.68
CA GLU A 652 35.66 18.11 47.71
C GLU A 652 35.74 16.69 47.12
N GLY A 653 36.87 16.00 47.28
CA GLY A 653 37.01 14.58 46.93
C GLY A 653 37.08 14.32 45.42
N THR A 654 38.26 14.53 44.83
CA THR A 654 38.59 14.14 43.45
C THR A 654 39.63 13.02 43.48
N GLU A 655 39.31 11.85 42.94
CA GLU A 655 40.20 10.68 42.87
C GLU A 655 40.42 10.29 41.40
N VAL A 656 41.68 10.21 40.96
CA VAL A 656 42.04 9.74 39.60
C VAL A 656 43.05 8.59 39.72
N GLU A 657 42.64 7.39 39.33
CA GLU A 657 43.46 6.17 39.40
C GLU A 657 43.76 5.58 38.02
N GLY A 658 45.04 5.32 37.72
CA GLY A 658 45.46 4.78 36.43
C GLY A 658 46.74 3.93 36.45
N THR A 659 47.07 3.28 35.34
CA THR A 659 48.47 2.84 35.12
C THR A 659 49.30 3.99 34.55
N GLU A 660 48.75 4.68 33.56
CA GLU A 660 49.27 5.91 32.95
C GLU A 660 48.18 6.99 33.12
N VAL A 661 48.53 8.13 33.73
CA VAL A 661 47.64 9.29 33.95
C VAL A 661 48.32 10.52 33.37
N GLU A 662 47.70 11.17 32.39
CA GLU A 662 48.20 12.39 31.75
C GLU A 662 47.16 13.52 31.81
N GLY A 663 47.51 14.67 32.38
CA GLY A 663 46.67 15.88 32.36
C GLY A 663 45.48 15.83 33.32
N THR A 664 45.72 16.11 34.59
CA THR A 664 44.66 16.30 35.61
C THR A 664 44.69 17.75 36.09
N GLU A 665 43.60 18.48 35.93
CA GLU A 665 43.45 19.88 36.35
C GLU A 665 42.29 20.00 37.35
N VAL A 666 42.51 20.64 38.51
CA VAL A 666 41.46 20.93 39.50
C VAL A 666 41.51 22.41 39.88
N GLU A 667 40.52 23.22 39.48
CA GLU A 667 40.43 24.65 39.82
C GLU A 667 39.28 24.92 40.81
N GLY A 668 39.57 25.69 41.88
CA GLY A 668 38.49 26.18 42.73
C GLY A 668 38.82 27.36 43.63
N THR A 669 37.84 27.87 44.39
CA THR A 669 38.16 28.80 45.48
C THR A 669 38.64 28.05 46.72
N GLU A 670 37.95 26.96 47.07
CA GLU A 670 38.28 26.01 48.13
C GLU A 670 38.36 24.62 47.47
N VAL A 671 39.49 23.92 47.61
CA VAL A 671 39.72 22.55 47.10
C VAL A 671 40.17 21.67 48.26
N ASP A 672 39.45 20.59 48.56
CA ASP A 672 39.75 19.63 49.64
C ASP A 672 39.78 18.20 49.10
N GLY A 673 40.89 17.47 49.29
CA GLY A 673 40.98 16.05 48.96
C GLY A 673 41.07 15.77 47.46
N THR A 674 42.26 15.96 46.88
CA THR A 674 42.60 15.55 45.52
C THR A 674 43.64 14.42 45.58
N GLU A 675 43.31 13.24 45.09
CA GLU A 675 44.20 12.07 45.05
C GLU A 675 44.42 11.64 43.59
N VAL A 676 45.69 11.55 43.15
CA VAL A 676 46.06 11.05 41.82
C VAL A 676 47.05 9.90 41.98
N GLU A 677 46.62 8.67 41.67
CA GLU A 677 47.45 7.47 41.79
C GLU A 677 47.76 6.84 40.41
N GLY A 678 49.03 6.54 40.15
CA GLY A 678 49.36 5.74 38.97
C GLY A 678 50.76 5.14 38.93
N THR A 679 51.09 4.40 37.86
CA THR A 679 52.49 3.98 37.66
C THR A 679 53.31 5.11 37.05
N GLU A 680 52.76 5.78 36.04
CA GLU A 680 53.30 6.98 35.38
C GLU A 680 52.23 8.09 35.49
N VAL A 681 52.59 9.24 36.04
CA VAL A 681 51.70 10.42 36.19
C VAL A 681 52.40 11.63 35.58
N GLU A 682 51.79 12.27 34.57
CA GLU A 682 52.30 13.46 33.89
C GLU A 682 51.27 14.60 33.89
N GLY A 683 51.64 15.79 34.39
CA GLY A 683 50.80 16.99 34.28
C GLY A 683 49.61 16.98 35.23
N THR A 684 49.85 17.24 36.52
CA THR A 684 48.79 17.45 37.52
C THR A 684 48.82 18.91 37.98
N GLU A 685 47.75 19.67 37.79
CA GLU A 685 47.62 21.07 38.19
C GLU A 685 46.46 21.22 39.19
N VAL A 686 46.70 21.80 40.37
CA VAL A 686 45.66 22.10 41.36
C VAL A 686 45.75 23.58 41.72
N GLU A 687 44.73 24.37 41.37
CA GLU A 687 44.71 25.81 41.58
C GLU A 687 43.55 26.23 42.50
N GLY A 688 43.84 27.05 43.52
CA GLY A 688 42.76 27.69 44.26
C GLY A 688 43.13 28.79 45.24
N THR A 689 42.16 29.29 46.01
CA THR A 689 42.49 30.24 47.10
C THR A 689 42.94 29.49 48.35
N GLU A 690 42.22 28.44 48.72
CA GLU A 690 42.50 27.51 49.81
C GLU A 690 42.56 26.08 49.20
N VAL A 691 43.68 25.37 49.38
CA VAL A 691 43.87 23.99 48.90
C VAL A 691 44.30 23.13 50.09
N GLU A 692 43.54 22.09 50.43
CA GLU A 692 43.81 21.14 51.52
C GLU A 692 43.83 19.69 50.98
N GLY A 693 44.86 18.90 51.33
CA GLY A 693 44.89 17.46 51.05
C GLY A 693 45.04 17.10 49.56
N THR A 694 46.22 17.36 49.00
CA THR A 694 46.57 16.91 47.63
C THR A 694 47.60 15.78 47.71
N GLU A 695 47.26 14.58 47.25
CA GLU A 695 48.16 13.42 47.22
C GLU A 695 48.40 12.99 45.76
N VAL A 696 49.66 12.92 45.32
CA VAL A 696 50.06 12.42 44.00
C VAL A 696 51.07 11.30 44.18
N ASP A 697 50.67 10.08 43.83
CA ASP A 697 51.40 8.86 44.12
C ASP A 697 51.71 8.08 42.84
N GLY A 698 53.00 7.79 42.60
CA GLY A 698 53.35 6.92 41.49
C GLY A 698 54.77 6.38 41.41
N THR A 699 55.08 5.58 40.38
CA THR A 699 56.47 5.13 40.18
C THR A 699 57.30 6.23 39.53
N GLU A 700 56.76 6.89 38.51
CA GLU A 700 57.32 8.05 37.81
C GLU A 700 56.27 9.17 37.84
N VAL A 701 56.64 10.37 38.34
CA VAL A 701 55.77 11.56 38.41
C VAL A 701 56.49 12.74 37.75
N GLU A 702 55.89 13.35 36.74
CA GLU A 702 56.43 14.53 36.03
C GLU A 702 55.40 15.67 35.97
N GLY A 703 55.78 16.88 36.39
CA GLY A 703 54.94 18.08 36.20
C GLY A 703 53.74 18.14 37.13
N THR A 704 53.97 18.39 38.42
CA THR A 704 52.90 18.61 39.41
C THR A 704 52.94 20.06 39.88
N GLU A 705 51.90 20.84 39.65
CA GLU A 705 51.80 22.25 40.05
C GLU A 705 50.64 22.42 41.03
N VAL A 706 50.90 22.96 42.23
CA VAL A 706 49.85 23.30 43.20
C VAL A 706 49.96 24.79 43.54
N GLU A 707 48.99 25.60 43.13
CA GLU A 707 48.98 27.04 43.34
C GLU A 707 47.83 27.48 44.23
N GLY A 708 48.12 28.32 45.24
CA GLY A 708 47.05 29.02 45.95
C GLY A 708 47.45 30.10 46.94
N THR A 709 46.49 30.68 47.65
CA THR A 709 46.81 31.65 48.71
C THR A 709 47.23 30.94 50.00
N GLU A 710 46.49 29.90 50.37
CA GLU A 710 46.72 28.99 51.49
C GLU A 710 46.75 27.55 50.93
N VAL A 711 47.84 26.80 51.20
CA VAL A 711 47.99 25.39 50.77
C VAL A 711 48.43 24.55 51.97
N GLU A 712 47.64 23.54 52.33
CA GLU A 712 47.91 22.63 53.45
C GLU A 712 47.86 21.15 53.01
N GLY A 713 48.89 20.36 53.36
CA GLY A 713 48.85 18.90 53.16
C GLY A 713 48.99 18.45 51.70
N THR A 714 50.09 18.82 51.05
CA THR A 714 50.44 18.30 49.72
C THR A 714 51.50 17.20 49.86
N GLU A 715 51.20 15.98 49.43
CA GLU A 715 52.14 14.85 49.40
C GLU A 715 52.37 14.40 47.95
N VAL A 716 53.64 14.38 47.49
CA VAL A 716 54.01 13.85 46.17
C VAL A 716 55.05 12.75 46.35
N ASP A 717 54.64 11.51 46.14
CA ASP A 717 55.41 10.31 46.45
C ASP A 717 55.71 9.50 45.19
N GLY A 718 56.99 9.13 45.02
CA GLY A 718 57.34 8.23 43.93
C GLY A 718 58.79 7.75 43.87
N THR A 719 59.09 6.89 42.90
CA THR A 719 60.48 6.44 42.73
C THR A 719 61.33 7.45 41.98
N GLU A 720 60.76 8.08 40.95
CA GLU A 720 61.32 9.20 40.18
C GLU A 720 60.27 10.32 40.15
N VAL A 721 60.67 11.55 40.55
CA VAL A 721 59.79 12.73 40.62
C VAL A 721 60.55 13.89 39.99
N GLU A 722 60.00 14.51 38.94
CA GLU A 722 60.54 15.68 38.24
C GLU A 722 59.46 16.78 38.08
N GLY A 723 59.84 18.06 38.17
CA GLY A 723 58.90 19.15 37.85
C GLY A 723 57.75 19.40 38.85
N THR A 724 57.98 19.23 40.15
CA THR A 724 56.98 19.61 41.19
C THR A 724 57.17 21.07 41.63
N GLU A 725 56.12 21.88 41.53
CA GLU A 725 56.03 23.26 42.02
C GLU A 725 54.84 23.41 42.98
N VAL A 726 55.06 24.03 44.14
CA VAL A 726 53.99 24.40 45.08
C VAL A 726 54.16 25.87 45.42
N ASP A 727 53.28 26.74 44.92
CA ASP A 727 53.30 28.18 45.19
C ASP A 727 52.12 28.61 46.06
N GLY A 728 52.43 29.23 47.18
CA GLY A 728 51.41 29.86 47.99
C GLY A 728 51.91 30.86 49.00
N SER A 729 51.00 31.75 49.43
CA SER A 729 51.34 32.81 50.38
C SER A 729 51.50 32.29 51.81
N GLU A 730 50.77 31.23 52.14
CA GLU A 730 50.89 30.40 53.35
C GLU A 730 50.89 28.93 52.94
N THR A 731 51.94 28.18 53.30
CA THR A 731 52.10 26.74 52.97
C THR A 731 52.47 25.93 54.22
N ASP A 732 51.76 24.83 54.49
CA ASP A 732 52.08 23.86 55.55
C ASP A 732 51.90 22.42 55.07
N GLY A 733 52.66 21.47 55.65
CA GLY A 733 52.45 20.04 55.34
C GLY A 733 52.87 19.57 53.93
N VAL A 734 53.75 20.27 53.22
CA VAL A 734 54.26 19.82 51.91
C VAL A 734 55.36 18.77 52.06
N GLU A 735 55.13 17.56 51.56
CA GLU A 735 56.09 16.46 51.47
C GLU A 735 56.31 16.01 50.01
N VAL A 736 57.56 15.86 49.58
CA VAL A 736 57.90 15.32 48.25
C VAL A 736 58.97 14.25 48.42
N ASN A 737 58.63 12.98 48.17
CA ASN A 737 59.54 11.85 48.35
C ASN A 737 59.88 11.14 47.03
N GLY A 738 60.97 11.56 46.38
CA GLY A 738 61.59 10.88 45.22
C GLY A 738 62.97 10.27 45.52
N VAL A 739 63.31 9.12 44.92
CA VAL A 739 64.68 8.55 44.99
C VAL A 739 65.44 8.80 43.68
N GLU A 740 65.99 10.00 43.52
CA GLU A 740 66.79 10.37 42.33
C GLU A 740 67.91 9.35 42.02
N THR A 741 67.88 8.73 40.83
CA THR A 741 68.97 7.88 40.33
C THR A 741 69.97 8.60 39.42
N ALA A 742 70.45 9.79 39.81
CA ALA A 742 71.69 10.45 39.33
C ALA A 742 72.05 10.22 37.83
N GLY A 743 71.35 10.91 36.92
CA GLY A 743 71.47 10.78 35.48
C GLY A 743 72.02 11.97 34.68
N GLY A 744 71.91 13.22 35.16
CA GLY A 744 72.71 14.36 34.69
C GLY A 744 71.99 15.53 34.04
N ASN A 745 72.11 16.67 34.74
CA ASN A 745 72.16 18.06 34.28
C ASN A 745 70.91 18.91 34.61
N ASP A 746 70.72 19.15 35.92
CA ASP A 746 69.80 20.03 36.69
C ASP A 746 69.14 21.21 35.93
N PRO A 747 67.94 21.61 36.38
CA PRO A 747 67.81 22.40 37.61
C PRO A 747 67.24 21.61 38.81
N ASP A 748 67.61 22.03 40.03
CA ASP A 748 67.03 21.62 41.32
C ASP A 748 65.48 21.58 41.26
N PRO A 749 64.79 20.68 41.99
CA PRO A 749 63.40 20.93 42.37
C PRO A 749 63.38 22.20 43.22
N ALA A 750 62.87 23.29 42.65
CA ALA A 750 62.84 24.59 43.29
C ALA A 750 61.59 24.70 44.17
N ILE A 751 61.69 24.28 45.44
CA ILE A 751 60.69 24.69 46.43
C ILE A 751 60.89 26.21 46.70
N GLU A 752 60.22 27.08 45.94
CA GLU A 752 60.24 28.55 46.13
C GLU A 752 59.27 29.00 47.24
N THR A 753 59.50 28.61 48.50
CA THR A 753 58.76 29.23 49.63
C THR A 753 59.16 30.72 49.79
N SER A 754 58.20 31.65 49.64
CA SER A 754 58.46 33.09 49.66
C SER A 754 57.88 33.84 50.88
N GLY A 755 58.42 33.67 52.10
CA GLY A 755 58.05 34.59 53.22
C GLY A 755 58.67 34.39 54.62
N ASP A 756 59.55 35.32 55.04
CA ASP A 756 60.25 35.43 56.35
C ASP A 756 59.33 35.70 57.60
N ASP A 757 59.56 35.04 58.75
CA ASP A 757 60.24 35.62 59.95
C ASP A 757 60.20 34.70 61.22
N ASP A 758 61.39 34.32 61.68
CA ASP A 758 61.74 33.69 62.96
C ASP A 758 61.12 34.38 64.20
N LYS A 759 60.32 33.65 65.00
CA LYS A 759 60.32 33.76 66.48
C LYS A 759 60.04 32.43 67.19
N SER A 760 61.14 31.77 67.54
CA SER A 760 61.42 31.06 68.81
C SER A 760 60.34 31.05 69.93
N HIS A 761 59.98 29.88 70.47
CA HIS A 761 60.27 29.39 71.85
C HIS A 761 59.35 28.24 72.26
N GLU A 762 59.98 27.18 72.77
CA GLU A 762 59.41 26.04 73.51
C GLU A 762 58.51 26.41 74.71
N VAL A 763 57.90 25.34 75.27
CA VAL A 763 57.38 25.10 76.64
C VAL A 763 55.87 25.45 76.78
N SER A 764 54.93 24.57 77.17
CA SER A 764 54.95 23.57 78.26
C SER A 764 53.76 22.60 78.25
N ALA A 765 54.03 21.40 78.75
CA ALA A 765 53.11 20.34 79.19
C ALA A 765 51.94 20.75 80.13
N ALA A 766 50.84 20.00 80.02
CA ALA A 766 49.99 19.45 81.10
C ALA A 766 49.02 18.44 80.44
N ASP A 767 49.14 17.13 80.67
CA ASP A 767 48.61 16.34 81.81
C ASP A 767 47.10 16.05 81.72
N ASP A 768 46.81 14.77 82.00
CA ASP A 768 45.55 14.11 82.36
C ASP A 768 44.51 13.86 81.25
N ASP A 769 43.82 12.73 81.16
CA ASP A 769 43.95 11.34 81.65
C ASP A 769 42.68 10.63 81.15
N ASP A 770 42.73 9.29 81.17
CA ASP A 770 41.65 8.30 81.19
C ASP A 770 40.96 7.93 79.86
N ASP A 771 41.31 6.79 79.23
CA ASP A 771 40.92 5.37 79.54
C ASP A 771 39.56 5.01 78.87
N GLU A 772 39.34 3.91 78.15
CA GLU A 772 39.87 2.55 78.28
C GLU A 772 39.81 1.73 76.95
N HIS A 773 40.91 1.00 76.70
CA HIS A 773 40.98 -0.46 76.45
C HIS A 773 40.74 -1.11 75.06
N LEU A 774 41.87 -1.32 74.37
CA LEU A 774 42.45 -2.56 73.78
C LEU A 774 41.82 -3.94 74.17
N PRO A 775 41.97 -5.03 73.36
CA PRO A 775 43.28 -5.44 72.84
C PRO A 775 43.41 -6.09 71.45
N ASP A 776 44.54 -5.71 70.84
CA ASP A 776 45.48 -6.47 70.01
C ASP A 776 45.58 -7.97 70.33
N THR A 777 45.59 -8.80 69.28
CA THR A 777 46.39 -10.03 69.22
C THR A 777 47.08 -10.15 67.87
N GLY A 778 48.35 -9.78 67.81
CA GLY A 778 49.20 -9.94 66.64
C GLY A 778 49.74 -11.35 66.35
N ALA A 779 50.80 -11.33 65.53
CA ALA A 779 51.65 -12.41 65.03
C ALA A 779 51.08 -13.19 63.82
N GLY A 780 51.76 -13.30 62.68
CA GLY A 780 53.08 -12.84 62.26
C GLY A 780 53.65 -13.73 61.16
N SER A 781 54.64 -13.18 60.45
CA SER A 781 55.75 -13.87 59.77
C SER A 781 55.48 -14.68 58.48
N ASN A 782 55.96 -14.11 57.38
CA ASN A 782 57.09 -14.63 56.58
C ASN A 782 57.08 -16.13 56.19
N GLN A 783 56.83 -16.44 54.91
CA GLN A 783 57.82 -16.94 53.93
C GLN A 783 57.19 -17.65 52.73
N LEU A 784 57.42 -17.06 51.55
CA LEU A 784 58.22 -17.62 50.44
C LEU A 784 57.75 -18.91 49.72
N LEU A 785 57.45 -18.71 48.43
CA LEU A 785 57.94 -19.45 47.25
C LEU A 785 57.22 -20.72 46.73
N VAL A 786 56.94 -20.64 45.42
CA VAL A 786 56.97 -21.67 44.36
C VAL A 786 55.67 -22.40 43.97
N VAL A 787 55.12 -21.91 42.84
CA VAL A 787 54.76 -22.61 41.59
C VAL A 787 53.92 -23.89 41.69
N GLY A 788 52.75 -23.82 41.02
CA GLY A 788 52.47 -24.77 39.94
C GLY A 788 51.10 -25.47 39.98
N ILE A 789 50.16 -24.91 39.22
CA ILE A 789 49.21 -25.54 38.29
C ILE A 789 48.50 -26.84 38.75
N GLY A 790 47.16 -26.79 38.78
CA GLY A 790 46.34 -27.97 38.45
C GLY A 790 44.90 -28.01 38.98
N LEU A 791 43.95 -27.52 38.17
CA LEU A 791 42.74 -28.21 37.70
C LEU A 791 41.98 -29.16 38.68
N MET A 792 40.75 -28.78 39.06
CA MET A 792 39.48 -29.53 38.88
C MET A 792 38.43 -29.22 39.96
N LEU A 793 37.24 -28.81 39.48
CA LEU A 793 35.89 -29.27 39.87
C LEU A 793 35.50 -29.31 41.36
N SER A 794 34.46 -28.57 41.74
CA SER A 794 33.09 -29.08 41.96
C SER A 794 32.30 -28.39 43.08
N GLY A 795 31.01 -28.11 42.78
CA GLY A 795 29.88 -28.00 43.73
C GLY A 795 29.54 -26.56 44.12
N GLY A 796 28.34 -26.00 43.89
CA GLY A 796 27.02 -26.58 43.68
C GLY A 796 26.19 -26.57 44.97
N LEU A 797 25.25 -25.63 45.09
CA LEU A 797 24.10 -25.62 46.04
C LEU A 797 22.96 -24.84 45.33
N ALA A 798 21.88 -25.47 44.84
CA ALA A 798 20.61 -25.79 45.51
C ALA A 798 19.81 -24.53 45.96
N ALA A 799 18.53 -24.32 45.65
CA ALA A 799 17.41 -25.27 45.73
C ALA A 799 16.04 -24.73 45.21
N PHE A 800 15.13 -25.68 44.91
CA PHE A 800 13.65 -25.68 45.11
C PHE A 800 12.75 -24.67 44.34
N ALA A 801 11.58 -25.01 43.75
CA ALA A 801 10.56 -25.98 44.14
C ALA A 801 9.48 -26.27 43.05
N VAL A 802 9.13 -27.56 42.90
CA VAL A 802 7.77 -28.16 42.83
C VAL A 802 6.76 -27.75 41.73
N SER A 803 6.45 -28.70 40.83
CA SER A 803 5.08 -29.26 40.68
C SER A 803 5.06 -30.63 39.96
N ARG A 804 4.07 -31.45 40.31
CA ARG A 804 3.95 -32.91 40.08
C ARG A 804 3.13 -33.26 38.84
N ARG A 805 3.49 -34.35 38.15
CA ARG A 805 2.60 -35.54 38.02
C ARG A 805 3.32 -36.83 37.62
N ARG A 806 3.25 -37.82 38.51
CA ARG A 806 3.63 -39.22 38.31
C ARG A 806 2.61 -39.94 37.43
N GLY A 807 3.11 -40.70 36.46
CA GLY A 807 2.45 -41.89 35.93
C GLY A 807 3.49 -43.01 35.78
N VAL A 808 3.47 -44.01 36.66
CA VAL A 808 4.01 -45.35 36.37
C VAL A 808 3.19 -46.39 37.14
N GLY A 809 2.66 -47.36 36.40
CA GLY A 809 2.31 -48.68 36.90
C GLY A 809 2.68 -49.70 35.82
N GLN A 810 3.68 -50.52 36.10
CA GLN A 810 4.08 -51.69 35.30
C GLN A 810 2.96 -52.75 35.27
N GLY A 811 2.77 -53.41 34.13
CA GLY A 811 1.88 -54.56 33.97
C GLY A 811 1.45 -54.80 32.53
#